data_AF-A0A4W5K4S8-F1
#
_entry.id   AF-A0A4W5K4S8-F1
#
_cell.length_a   1.000
_cell.length_b   1.000
_cell.length_c   1.000
_cell.angle_alpha   90.00
_cell.angle_beta   90.00
_cell.angle_gamma   90.00
#
_symmetry.space_group_name_H-M   'P 1'
#
loop_
_entity.id
_entity.type
_entity.pdbx_description
1 polymer ?
#
loop_
_entity_poly.entity_id
_entity_poly.type
_entity_poly.pdbx_seq_one_letter_code
_entity_poly.pdbx_strand_id
1 'polypeptide(L)'
;ISSFNTTSNKGLLEWRKRVKSEYMRLRQLKRFKNAEEVKALFMSNRQKIEERTNLLNEEWSNLRIQSVPLSTPGGALPGKKLCMVEFGFPAFKAQAVAMQPLTTVAGIPFMYSWSPLQQNFMVEDETFLHNIPYMGDEVLEQDEAFLEELIDNYDGVHGDRGDLKGVFELLIICSLLFFSLPSLVRDLPANKKIPHDKIFTAIASMFPYKGTTEELKEKYKDLLEPPSPVKLPPLCTPNIDGPFAKSVQREQSLHSFHTLFCRRCFKYDCFLHPFHATPNVYKRKSKEIRMETEPCGLDCFLLQKGAKEFADQEMLRSQRSRRRRRQPRPPSSSCPGPSGTTEEAKEVDSDHETTSSSAVRSRSNSRCQTPTKLCPGEEHGEQVEPPVQWSGAEESLFRVLHGTYYNNFCSIARLISTKTCKQVYEFAVKEVLIHRVPLEDGGNSPQKKKRKHRQDDNSSNQVYNYQPCDHPDHPCDSSCPCVMTQNFCEKFCQCEHECQNRFPGCRCKTQCNTKQCPCYLAVRECDPDLCMTCGSADHWDSKVVSCKNCSIQRGLKKHLLLAPSNVAGWGTFIKESVQKNEFISEYCGELISQDEADRRGRIYDKYMSSFLFNLNNDFVVDATRKGNKIRFANHSVNPNCYAKVVMVNGDHRIGIFAKRAILQGEELFFDYRYSQDDALKYVGIEREIDVA
;
A
#
# COMPACT_ATOMS: atom_id res chain seq x y z
N ILE A 1 37.64 -12.51 34.72
CA ILE A 1 36.50 -12.54 33.78
C ILE A 1 37.04 -13.08 32.45
N SER A 2 36.96 -14.39 32.17
CA SER A 2 37.52 -14.98 30.92
C SER A 2 37.31 -16.50 30.74
N SER A 3 36.20 -17.11 31.20
CA SER A 3 36.12 -18.60 31.26
C SER A 3 34.75 -19.28 31.05
N PHE A 4 33.74 -18.62 30.45
CA PHE A 4 32.36 -19.17 30.42
C PHE A 4 31.68 -19.39 29.05
N ASN A 5 32.32 -19.09 27.91
CA ASN A 5 31.67 -19.21 26.58
C ASN A 5 31.97 -20.50 25.78
N THR A 6 32.86 -21.39 26.23
CA THR A 6 33.35 -22.52 25.42
C THR A 6 32.46 -23.78 25.45
N THR A 7 31.53 -23.90 26.39
CA THR A 7 30.65 -25.07 26.54
C THR A 7 29.40 -25.03 25.66
N SER A 8 28.96 -23.85 25.22
CA SER A 8 27.75 -23.68 24.39
C SER A 8 27.92 -24.26 22.97
N ASN A 9 29.00 -23.86 22.27
CA ASN A 9 29.16 -24.13 20.83
C ASN A 9 29.30 -25.62 20.47
N LYS A 10 29.81 -26.47 21.37
CA LYS A 10 29.94 -27.92 21.10
C LYS A 10 28.58 -28.57 20.84
N GLY A 11 27.53 -28.19 21.57
CA GLY A 11 26.20 -28.76 21.40
C GLY A 11 25.56 -28.39 20.06
N LEU A 12 25.65 -27.12 19.64
CA LEU A 12 25.02 -26.66 18.39
C LEU A 12 25.64 -27.33 17.16
N LEU A 13 26.97 -27.47 17.12
CA LEU A 13 27.65 -28.13 16.00
C LEU A 13 27.29 -29.62 15.89
N GLU A 14 27.08 -30.30 17.03
CA GLU A 14 26.60 -31.68 17.06
C GLU A 14 25.15 -31.79 16.55
N TRP A 15 24.26 -30.89 16.98
CA TRP A 15 22.89 -30.85 16.47
C TRP A 15 22.84 -30.57 14.96
N ARG A 16 23.68 -29.67 14.42
CA ARG A 16 23.80 -29.48 12.95
C ARG A 16 24.19 -30.77 12.23
N LYS A 17 25.15 -31.55 12.76
CA LYS A 17 25.53 -32.86 12.20
C LYS A 17 24.38 -33.88 12.25
N ARG A 18 23.66 -33.97 13.37
CA ARG A 18 22.49 -34.85 13.54
C ARG A 18 21.37 -34.48 12.56
N VAL A 19 21.02 -33.19 12.44
CA VAL A 19 20.03 -32.67 11.48
C VAL A 19 20.43 -32.99 10.04
N LYS A 20 21.69 -32.76 9.63
CA LYS A 20 22.18 -33.08 8.28
C LYS A 20 22.11 -34.57 7.95
N SER A 21 22.44 -35.44 8.92
CA SER A 21 22.37 -36.90 8.75
C SER A 21 20.94 -37.39 8.57
N GLU A 22 20.04 -36.98 9.46
CA GLU A 22 18.64 -37.41 9.42
C GLU A 22 17.88 -36.83 8.21
N TYR A 23 18.18 -35.59 7.81
CA TYR A 23 17.71 -35.04 6.53
C TYR A 23 18.08 -35.94 5.35
N MET A 24 19.33 -36.38 5.25
CA MET A 24 19.77 -37.27 4.16
C MET A 24 19.08 -38.63 4.21
N ARG A 25 18.89 -39.21 5.41
CA ARG A 25 18.15 -40.47 5.61
C ARG A 25 16.69 -40.35 5.15
N LEU A 26 15.99 -39.30 5.57
CA LEU A 26 14.59 -39.04 5.21
C LEU A 26 14.45 -38.73 3.72
N ARG A 27 15.40 -38.00 3.13
CA ARG A 27 15.45 -37.72 1.68
C ARG A 27 15.62 -38.99 0.86
N GLN A 28 16.46 -39.93 1.29
CA GLN A 28 16.59 -41.25 0.66
C GLN A 28 15.30 -42.07 0.83
N LEU A 29 14.76 -42.18 2.04
CA LEU A 29 13.54 -42.95 2.31
C LEU A 29 12.33 -42.44 1.50
N LYS A 30 12.14 -41.12 1.42
CA LYS A 30 11.10 -40.50 0.59
C LYS A 30 11.37 -40.72 -0.90
N ARG A 31 12.62 -40.61 -1.37
CA ARG A 31 12.99 -40.93 -2.77
C ARG A 31 12.63 -42.38 -3.13
N PHE A 32 12.84 -43.35 -2.24
CA PHE A 32 12.44 -44.73 -2.47
C PHE A 32 10.92 -44.91 -2.44
N LYS A 33 10.21 -44.37 -1.44
CA LYS A 33 8.74 -44.48 -1.37
C LYS A 33 8.05 -43.87 -2.60
N ASN A 34 8.47 -42.67 -2.99
CA ASN A 34 7.91 -41.97 -4.15
C ASN A 34 8.43 -42.51 -5.50
N ALA A 35 9.35 -43.50 -5.53
CA ALA A 35 9.92 -43.98 -6.79
C ALA A 35 8.86 -44.64 -7.71
N GLU A 36 8.01 -45.50 -7.16
CA GLU A 36 6.94 -46.17 -7.93
C GLU A 36 5.79 -45.20 -8.27
N GLU A 37 5.48 -44.24 -7.39
CA GLU A 37 4.55 -43.13 -7.68
C GLU A 37 5.05 -42.28 -8.87
N VAL A 38 6.33 -41.87 -8.84
CA VAL A 38 6.97 -41.08 -9.89
C VAL A 38 7.07 -41.88 -11.19
N LYS A 39 7.35 -43.18 -11.13
CA LYS A 39 7.35 -44.10 -12.29
C LYS A 39 5.96 -44.24 -12.92
N ALA A 40 4.90 -44.35 -12.12
CA ALA A 40 3.52 -44.32 -12.62
C ALA A 40 3.17 -42.98 -13.28
N LEU A 41 3.58 -41.85 -12.67
CA LEU A 41 3.43 -40.51 -13.26
C LEU A 41 4.23 -40.36 -14.57
N PHE A 42 5.44 -40.92 -14.66
CA PHE A 42 6.22 -40.94 -15.90
C PHE A 42 5.54 -41.74 -17.00
N MET A 43 4.95 -42.90 -16.70
CA MET A 43 4.19 -43.69 -17.68
C MET A 43 2.93 -42.95 -18.17
N SER A 44 2.16 -42.34 -17.26
CA SER A 44 1.00 -41.51 -17.63
C SER A 44 1.40 -40.26 -18.43
N ASN A 45 2.53 -39.63 -18.09
CA ASN A 45 3.06 -38.52 -18.86
C ASN A 45 3.61 -38.95 -20.23
N ARG A 46 4.16 -40.16 -20.33
CA ARG A 46 4.65 -40.73 -21.60
C ARG A 46 3.50 -40.98 -22.58
N GLN A 47 2.36 -41.50 -22.12
CA GLN A 47 1.13 -41.60 -22.91
C GLN A 47 0.69 -40.24 -23.45
N LYS A 48 0.64 -39.21 -22.59
CA LYS A 48 0.30 -37.82 -22.99
C LYS A 48 1.32 -37.19 -23.96
N ILE A 49 2.59 -37.59 -23.88
CA ILE A 49 3.60 -37.20 -24.88
C ILE A 49 3.28 -37.90 -26.20
N GLU A 50 3.06 -39.21 -26.20
CA GLU A 50 2.81 -40.01 -27.40
C GLU A 50 1.53 -39.57 -28.13
N GLU A 51 0.43 -39.36 -27.42
CA GLU A 51 -0.81 -38.76 -27.95
C GLU A 51 -0.54 -37.44 -28.69
N ARG A 52 0.19 -36.52 -28.04
CA ARG A 52 0.51 -35.19 -28.60
C ARG A 52 1.49 -35.25 -29.76
N THR A 53 2.52 -36.10 -29.68
CA THR A 53 3.48 -36.27 -30.78
C THR A 53 2.85 -36.96 -31.98
N ASN A 54 1.87 -37.85 -31.78
CA ASN A 54 1.16 -38.48 -32.88
C ASN A 54 0.29 -37.46 -33.63
N LEU A 55 -0.43 -36.58 -32.93
CA LEU A 55 -1.18 -35.48 -33.54
C LEU A 55 -0.25 -34.52 -34.32
N LEU A 56 0.85 -34.07 -33.71
CA LEU A 56 1.83 -33.20 -34.37
C LEU A 56 2.51 -33.88 -35.56
N ASN A 57 2.72 -35.20 -35.52
CA ASN A 57 3.28 -35.98 -36.62
C ASN A 57 2.26 -36.20 -37.74
N GLU A 58 0.97 -36.37 -37.43
CA GLU A 58 -0.12 -36.39 -38.40
C GLU A 58 -0.22 -35.03 -39.12
N GLU A 59 -0.28 -33.92 -38.38
CA GLU A 59 -0.22 -32.56 -38.93
C GLU A 59 1.01 -32.38 -39.83
N TRP A 60 2.21 -32.75 -39.36
CA TRP A 60 3.45 -32.65 -40.14
C TRP A 60 3.43 -33.51 -41.41
N SER A 61 2.92 -34.75 -41.34
CA SER A 61 2.85 -35.67 -42.49
C SER A 61 1.94 -35.16 -43.62
N ASN A 62 0.97 -34.30 -43.30
CA ASN A 62 0.10 -33.65 -44.28
C ASN A 62 0.78 -32.45 -44.97
N LEU A 63 1.89 -31.92 -44.42
CA LEU A 63 2.63 -30.78 -44.97
C LEU A 63 3.64 -31.21 -46.03
N ARG A 64 3.44 -30.78 -47.28
CA ARG A 64 4.40 -30.95 -48.37
C ARG A 64 5.43 -29.82 -48.39
N ILE A 65 6.34 -29.82 -47.41
CA ILE A 65 7.43 -28.85 -47.32
C ILE A 65 8.48 -29.15 -48.40
N GLN A 66 8.87 -28.15 -49.19
CA GLN A 66 9.96 -28.27 -50.16
C GLN A 66 11.30 -28.40 -49.42
N SER A 67 12.12 -29.38 -49.80
CA SER A 67 13.48 -29.54 -49.27
C SER A 67 14.36 -28.35 -49.67
N VAL A 68 15.27 -27.95 -48.77
CA VAL A 68 16.24 -26.88 -49.06
C VAL A 68 17.10 -27.32 -50.25
N PRO A 69 17.11 -26.58 -51.37
CA PRO A 69 17.94 -26.92 -52.51
C PRO A 69 19.42 -26.72 -52.13
N LEU A 70 20.29 -27.62 -52.58
CA LEU A 70 21.73 -27.33 -52.51
C LEU A 70 22.00 -26.07 -53.32
N SER A 71 22.59 -25.07 -52.68
CA SER A 71 23.08 -23.86 -53.34
C SER A 71 24.03 -24.29 -54.45
N THR A 72 23.65 -24.04 -55.70
CA THR A 72 24.44 -24.50 -56.84
C THR A 72 25.84 -23.88 -56.79
N PRO A 73 26.89 -24.63 -57.16
CA PRO A 73 28.23 -24.09 -57.34
C PRO A 73 28.27 -23.25 -58.64
N GLY A 74 27.50 -22.16 -58.66
CA GLY A 74 27.56 -21.16 -59.72
C GLY A 74 28.99 -20.62 -59.78
N GLY A 75 29.63 -20.84 -60.94
CA GLY A 75 31.07 -20.61 -61.12
C GLY A 75 31.51 -19.23 -60.65
N ALA A 76 32.74 -19.16 -60.12
CA ALA A 76 33.25 -18.05 -59.33
C ALA A 76 32.99 -16.65 -59.92
N LEU A 77 31.87 -16.05 -59.51
CA LEU A 77 31.56 -14.65 -59.80
C LEU A 77 32.54 -13.77 -59.00
N PRO A 78 33.37 -12.94 -59.66
CA PRO A 78 34.39 -12.16 -58.98
C PRO A 78 33.74 -11.21 -57.95
N GLY A 79 34.19 -11.30 -56.70
CA GLY A 79 33.70 -10.48 -55.58
C GLY A 79 32.84 -11.20 -54.53
N LYS A 80 32.39 -12.44 -54.75
CA LYS A 80 31.70 -13.21 -53.70
C LYS A 80 32.70 -13.82 -52.71
N LYS A 81 32.48 -13.61 -51.40
CA LYS A 81 33.22 -14.31 -50.33
C LYS A 81 32.83 -15.79 -50.31
N LEU A 82 33.79 -16.66 -49.96
CA LEU A 82 33.58 -18.10 -49.81
C LEU A 82 33.71 -18.48 -48.33
N CYS A 83 32.84 -19.39 -47.88
CA CYS A 83 32.98 -20.11 -46.63
C CYS A 83 33.64 -21.46 -46.92
N MET A 84 34.69 -21.80 -46.17
CA MET A 84 35.37 -23.09 -46.22
C MET A 84 34.94 -23.92 -45.01
N VAL A 85 34.55 -25.17 -45.24
CA VAL A 85 34.27 -26.15 -44.19
C VAL A 85 35.26 -27.31 -44.33
N GLU A 86 36.12 -27.46 -43.33
CA GLU A 86 37.08 -28.57 -43.22
C GLU A 86 36.50 -29.69 -42.35
N PHE A 87 36.96 -30.93 -42.58
CA PHE A 87 36.47 -32.12 -41.89
C PHE A 87 37.62 -32.77 -41.13
N GLY A 88 37.41 -33.08 -39.84
CA GLY A 88 38.37 -33.84 -39.02
C GLY A 88 38.56 -35.31 -39.42
N PHE A 89 37.95 -35.74 -40.53
CA PHE A 89 38.04 -37.09 -41.09
C PHE A 89 38.85 -37.06 -42.40
N PRO A 90 40.05 -37.67 -42.46
CA PRO A 90 40.94 -37.57 -43.64
C PRO A 90 40.36 -38.03 -44.99
N ALA A 91 39.26 -38.79 -44.98
CA ALA A 91 38.57 -39.23 -46.19
C ALA A 91 37.68 -38.14 -46.83
N PHE A 92 37.35 -37.06 -46.10
CA PHE A 92 36.46 -36.00 -46.56
C PHE A 92 37.25 -34.76 -46.98
N LYS A 93 37.13 -34.37 -48.25
CA LYS A 93 37.72 -33.13 -48.76
C LYS A 93 36.96 -31.92 -48.23
N ALA A 94 37.69 -30.85 -47.91
CA ALA A 94 37.11 -29.57 -47.53
C ALA A 94 36.14 -29.05 -48.61
N GLN A 95 35.03 -28.43 -48.19
CA GLN A 95 34.00 -27.92 -49.08
C GLN A 95 33.99 -26.39 -49.07
N ALA A 96 33.79 -25.79 -50.26
CA ALA A 96 33.73 -24.35 -50.47
C ALA A 96 32.31 -23.97 -50.91
N VAL A 97 31.67 -23.03 -50.20
CA VAL A 97 30.32 -22.53 -50.53
C VAL A 97 30.34 -21.01 -50.59
N ALA A 98 29.70 -20.42 -51.59
CA ALA A 98 29.59 -18.97 -51.70
C ALA A 98 28.71 -18.40 -50.57
N MET A 99 29.26 -17.46 -49.81
CA MET A 99 28.50 -16.77 -48.76
C MET A 99 27.46 -15.84 -49.38
N GLN A 100 26.20 -16.02 -48.99
CA GLN A 100 25.16 -15.01 -49.23
C GLN A 100 25.18 -14.01 -48.05
N PRO A 101 25.57 -12.75 -48.27
CA PRO A 101 25.47 -11.74 -47.22
C PRO A 101 24.00 -11.46 -46.90
N LEU A 102 23.67 -11.36 -45.60
CA LEU A 102 22.40 -10.81 -45.17
C LEU A 102 22.41 -9.30 -45.36
N THR A 103 21.27 -8.73 -45.76
CA THR A 103 21.11 -7.26 -45.89
C THR A 103 21.18 -6.60 -44.51
N THR A 104 21.87 -5.46 -44.42
CA THR A 104 21.99 -4.70 -43.17
C THR A 104 20.62 -4.30 -42.65
N VAL A 105 20.31 -4.72 -41.42
CA VAL A 105 19.12 -4.28 -40.66
C VAL A 105 19.58 -3.25 -39.64
N ALA A 106 18.86 -2.14 -39.49
CA ALA A 106 19.17 -1.13 -38.49
C ALA A 106 18.94 -1.70 -37.07
N GLY A 107 19.97 -1.64 -36.23
CA GLY A 107 19.84 -1.95 -34.81
C GLY A 107 19.05 -0.87 -34.07
N ILE A 108 18.33 -1.27 -33.02
CA ILE A 108 17.72 -0.34 -32.06
C ILE A 108 18.64 -0.21 -30.83
N PRO A 109 18.66 0.93 -30.11
CA PRO A 109 19.44 1.06 -28.89
C PRO A 109 18.99 0.06 -27.82
N PHE A 110 19.93 -0.37 -26.98
CA PHE A 110 19.65 -1.39 -25.95
C PHE A 110 18.63 -0.89 -24.90
N MET A 111 17.77 -1.79 -24.41
CA MET A 111 16.79 -1.51 -23.36
C MET A 111 16.39 -2.80 -22.62
N TYR A 112 16.61 -2.83 -21.31
CA TYR A 112 16.02 -3.85 -20.44
C TYR A 112 14.49 -3.63 -20.30
N SER A 113 13.76 -4.71 -20.00
CA SER A 113 12.32 -4.62 -19.72
C SER A 113 12.04 -3.87 -18.42
N TRP A 114 10.98 -3.06 -18.38
CA TRP A 114 10.57 -2.26 -17.23
C TRP A 114 9.05 -2.12 -17.12
N SER A 115 8.53 -2.03 -15.89
CA SER A 115 7.09 -1.87 -15.66
C SER A 115 6.65 -0.40 -15.63
N PRO A 116 5.55 -0.01 -16.30
CA PRO A 116 5.07 1.37 -16.32
C PRO A 116 4.33 1.76 -15.03
N LEU A 117 4.69 2.92 -14.47
CA LEU A 117 4.12 3.53 -13.27
C LEU A 117 3.39 4.84 -13.57
N GLN A 118 2.46 5.21 -12.68
CA GLN A 118 1.78 6.52 -12.65
C GLN A 118 1.96 7.27 -11.31
N GLN A 119 2.52 6.57 -10.32
CA GLN A 119 2.86 7.01 -8.96
C GLN A 119 4.06 6.16 -8.52
N ASN A 120 4.83 6.58 -7.53
CA ASN A 120 5.92 5.78 -6.98
C ASN A 120 5.41 4.47 -6.33
N PHE A 121 6.28 3.46 -6.25
CA PHE A 121 5.98 2.14 -5.71
C PHE A 121 6.99 1.78 -4.62
N MET A 122 6.59 1.74 -3.35
CA MET A 122 7.46 1.32 -2.23
C MET A 122 7.93 -0.12 -2.40
N VAL A 123 9.22 -0.38 -2.17
CA VAL A 123 9.84 -1.71 -2.19
C VAL A 123 10.66 -1.88 -0.91
N GLU A 124 10.55 -3.04 -0.27
CA GLU A 124 11.35 -3.41 0.90
C GLU A 124 12.75 -3.88 0.48
N ASP A 125 13.74 -3.64 1.33
CA ASP A 125 15.15 -3.94 1.11
C ASP A 125 15.43 -5.44 0.84
N GLU A 126 16.15 -5.74 -0.24
CA GLU A 126 16.55 -7.09 -0.62
C GLU A 126 17.80 -7.53 0.17
N THR A 127 17.62 -8.13 1.35
CA THR A 127 18.76 -8.56 2.21
C THR A 127 19.62 -9.69 1.63
N PHE A 128 19.10 -10.46 0.65
CA PHE A 128 19.82 -11.54 -0.02
C PHE A 128 19.88 -11.31 -1.54
N LEU A 129 21.06 -11.54 -2.13
CA LEU A 129 21.26 -11.40 -3.57
C LEU A 129 20.68 -12.61 -4.31
N HIS A 130 19.59 -12.39 -5.06
CA HIS A 130 18.86 -13.46 -5.75
C HIS A 130 19.56 -14.03 -6.99
N ASN A 131 20.46 -13.26 -7.60
CA ASN A 131 21.24 -13.66 -8.77
C ASN A 131 22.53 -12.83 -8.84
N ILE A 132 23.66 -13.46 -9.17
CA ILE A 132 24.91 -12.74 -9.44
C ILE A 132 24.82 -12.14 -10.86
N PRO A 133 25.05 -10.83 -11.07
CA PRO A 133 25.07 -10.24 -12.40
C PRO A 133 26.20 -10.83 -13.26
N TYR A 134 25.87 -11.39 -14.42
CA TYR A 134 26.87 -11.77 -15.42
C TYR A 134 27.34 -10.55 -16.19
N MET A 135 28.66 -10.39 -16.32
CA MET A 135 29.31 -9.19 -16.85
C MET A 135 30.28 -9.48 -18.01
N GLY A 136 30.32 -10.74 -18.48
CA GLY A 136 31.33 -11.23 -19.42
C GLY A 136 32.54 -11.84 -18.71
N ASP A 137 33.06 -12.95 -19.25
CA ASP A 137 34.15 -13.71 -18.62
C ASP A 137 35.42 -12.84 -18.45
N GLU A 138 35.74 -12.04 -19.47
CA GLU A 138 36.86 -11.08 -19.48
C GLU A 138 36.82 -10.04 -18.34
N VAL A 139 35.62 -9.71 -17.83
CA VAL A 139 35.42 -8.75 -16.72
C VAL A 139 35.48 -9.46 -15.37
N LEU A 140 35.02 -10.70 -15.30
CA LEU A 140 35.09 -11.54 -14.09
C LEU A 140 36.53 -11.94 -13.75
N GLU A 141 37.39 -12.17 -14.75
CA GLU A 141 38.82 -12.46 -14.57
C GLU A 141 39.65 -11.24 -14.10
N GLN A 142 39.13 -10.01 -14.20
CA GLN A 142 39.86 -8.78 -13.89
C GLN A 142 39.45 -8.11 -12.57
N ASP A 143 38.29 -8.45 -12.01
CA ASP A 143 37.66 -7.68 -10.94
C ASP A 143 36.98 -8.58 -9.89
N GLU A 144 37.70 -9.59 -9.40
CA GLU A 144 37.26 -10.48 -8.30
C GLU A 144 36.89 -9.66 -7.05
N ALA A 145 37.61 -8.56 -6.78
CA ALA A 145 37.36 -7.68 -5.64
C ALA A 145 35.98 -7.02 -5.67
N PHE A 146 35.48 -6.61 -6.85
CA PHE A 146 34.10 -6.14 -6.99
C PHE A 146 33.08 -7.24 -6.67
N LEU A 147 33.36 -8.50 -7.01
CA LEU A 147 32.45 -9.61 -6.71
C LEU A 147 32.45 -9.97 -5.22
N GLU A 148 33.61 -9.92 -4.55
CA GLU A 148 33.69 -10.04 -3.09
C GLU A 148 32.95 -8.90 -2.39
N GLU A 149 33.19 -7.63 -2.77
CA GLU A 149 32.47 -6.48 -2.20
C GLU A 149 30.96 -6.59 -2.44
N LEU A 150 30.53 -6.98 -3.64
CA LEU A 150 29.11 -7.16 -3.96
C LEU A 150 28.45 -8.25 -3.10
N ILE A 151 29.18 -9.29 -2.71
CA ILE A 151 28.66 -10.36 -1.83
C ILE A 151 28.64 -9.90 -0.36
N ASP A 152 29.69 -9.23 0.12
CA ASP A 152 29.79 -8.74 1.51
C ASP A 152 28.73 -7.68 1.87
N ASN A 153 28.12 -7.04 0.86
CA ASN A 153 27.02 -6.10 1.05
C ASN A 153 25.61 -6.74 1.15
N TYR A 154 25.51 -8.08 1.18
CA TYR A 154 24.26 -8.82 1.40
C TYR A 154 24.47 -9.91 2.46
N ASP A 155 23.40 -10.37 3.12
CA ASP A 155 23.46 -11.50 4.07
C ASP A 155 23.79 -12.85 3.40
N GLY A 156 23.91 -12.87 2.07
CA GLY A 156 24.39 -13.97 1.25
C GLY A 156 23.71 -14.05 -0.13
N VAL A 157 24.18 -15.00 -0.94
CA VAL A 157 23.62 -15.28 -2.28
C VAL A 157 22.61 -16.43 -2.22
N HIS A 158 21.46 -16.26 -2.88
CA HIS A 158 20.43 -17.29 -2.97
C HIS A 158 20.94 -18.54 -3.70
N GLY A 159 20.94 -19.69 -3.01
CA GLY A 159 21.30 -20.99 -3.58
C GLY A 159 22.65 -21.56 -3.14
N ASP A 160 23.54 -20.75 -2.55
CA ASP A 160 24.83 -21.17 -1.95
C ASP A 160 24.68 -22.44 -1.08
N ARG A 161 23.59 -22.49 -0.29
CA ARG A 161 23.34 -23.56 0.68
C ARG A 161 22.24 -24.54 0.24
N GLY A 162 22.45 -25.12 -0.94
CA GLY A 162 21.83 -26.37 -1.38
C GLY A 162 20.31 -26.35 -1.38
N ASP A 163 19.73 -25.68 -2.38
CA ASP A 163 18.31 -25.35 -2.50
C ASP A 163 17.33 -26.47 -2.08
N LEU A 164 16.40 -26.10 -1.19
CA LEU A 164 15.34 -26.95 -0.63
C LEU A 164 13.96 -26.44 -1.04
N LYS A 165 13.37 -27.10 -2.05
CA LYS A 165 11.99 -26.87 -2.48
C LYS A 165 10.98 -27.37 -1.42
N GLY A 166 9.99 -26.54 -1.09
CA GLY A 166 9.27 -26.55 0.19
C GLY A 166 8.53 -27.84 0.62
N VAL A 167 8.28 -28.79 -0.29
CA VAL A 167 7.68 -30.09 0.03
C VAL A 167 8.62 -31.01 0.87
N PHE A 168 9.85 -30.55 1.16
CA PHE A 168 10.75 -31.14 2.14
C PHE A 168 10.58 -30.61 3.57
N GLU A 169 10.16 -29.36 3.75
CA GLU A 169 10.21 -28.63 5.04
C GLU A 169 9.37 -29.32 6.12
N LEU A 170 8.09 -29.54 5.81
CA LEU A 170 7.10 -30.19 6.69
C LEU A 170 7.58 -31.55 7.22
N LEU A 171 8.08 -32.41 6.32
CA LEU A 171 8.42 -33.80 6.67
C LEU A 171 9.73 -33.89 7.47
N ILE A 172 10.71 -33.03 7.19
CA ILE A 172 11.98 -33.02 7.93
C ILE A 172 11.72 -32.63 9.38
N ILE A 173 10.98 -31.54 9.60
CA ILE A 173 10.68 -31.05 10.95
C ILE A 173 9.87 -32.10 11.71
N CYS A 174 8.71 -32.55 11.19
CA CYS A 174 7.91 -33.57 11.89
C CYS A 174 8.66 -34.88 12.16
N SER A 175 9.47 -35.39 11.22
CA SER A 175 10.17 -36.67 11.40
C SER A 175 11.35 -36.58 12.36
N LEU A 176 12.17 -35.51 12.30
CA LEU A 176 13.24 -35.27 13.29
C LEU A 176 12.72 -35.35 14.72
N LEU A 177 11.53 -34.80 14.94
CA LEU A 177 10.96 -34.59 16.26
C LEU A 177 10.24 -35.84 16.80
N PHE A 178 9.65 -36.65 15.91
CA PHE A 178 9.13 -37.97 16.28
C PHE A 178 10.24 -39.02 16.48
N PHE A 179 11.38 -38.94 15.77
CA PHE A 179 12.41 -40.00 15.79
C PHE A 179 13.67 -39.71 16.62
N SER A 180 13.93 -38.48 17.06
CA SER A 180 15.17 -38.17 17.82
C SER A 180 15.22 -38.73 19.25
N LEU A 181 14.08 -39.15 19.84
CA LEU A 181 14.01 -39.63 21.24
C LEU A 181 13.08 -40.86 21.44
N PRO A 182 13.39 -42.04 20.86
CA PRO A 182 12.63 -43.28 21.13
C PRO A 182 12.65 -43.69 22.62
N SER A 183 13.68 -43.26 23.34
CA SER A 183 13.98 -43.61 24.74
C SER A 183 13.52 -42.60 25.79
N LEU A 184 12.92 -41.46 25.40
CA LEU A 184 12.50 -40.41 26.35
C LEU A 184 11.04 -39.93 26.17
N VAL A 185 10.34 -40.44 25.16
CA VAL A 185 8.97 -39.99 24.81
C VAL A 185 7.88 -40.98 25.30
N ARG A 186 8.25 -42.19 25.76
CA ARG A 186 7.27 -43.18 26.25
C ARG A 186 6.56 -42.78 27.55
N ASP A 187 7.19 -41.98 28.39
CA ASP A 187 6.70 -41.64 29.75
C ASP A 187 6.38 -40.14 29.94
N LEU A 188 6.20 -39.38 28.86
CA LEU A 188 5.83 -37.96 28.93
C LEU A 188 4.35 -37.73 28.58
N PRO A 189 3.53 -37.14 29.47
CA PRO A 189 2.12 -36.89 29.20
C PRO A 189 1.92 -35.88 28.07
N ALA A 190 0.76 -35.93 27.42
CA ALA A 190 0.45 -35.33 26.12
C ALA A 190 0.62 -33.79 25.98
N ASN A 191 0.98 -33.08 27.06
CA ASN A 191 1.15 -31.63 27.11
C ASN A 191 2.58 -31.15 26.73
N LYS A 192 3.44 -32.04 26.21
CA LYS A 192 4.78 -31.71 25.68
C LYS A 192 4.99 -32.18 24.24
N LYS A 193 4.23 -31.60 23.30
CA LYS A 193 4.42 -31.80 21.85
C LYS A 193 5.40 -30.81 21.18
N ILE A 194 5.86 -29.77 21.90
CA ILE A 194 6.82 -28.80 21.36
C ILE A 194 8.26 -29.25 21.70
N PRO A 195 9.18 -29.31 20.71
CA PRO A 195 10.58 -29.68 20.91
C PRO A 195 11.40 -28.68 21.71
N HIS A 196 12.62 -29.08 22.05
CA HIS A 196 13.64 -28.17 22.57
C HIS A 196 14.18 -27.24 21.47
N ASP A 197 14.10 -25.93 21.73
CA ASP A 197 14.53 -24.82 20.85
C ASP A 197 15.89 -24.99 20.16
N LYS A 198 16.86 -25.68 20.78
CA LYS A 198 18.16 -26.00 20.17
C LYS A 198 18.05 -26.75 18.83
N ILE A 199 16.97 -27.50 18.61
CA ILE A 199 16.71 -28.18 17.33
C ILE A 199 16.30 -27.15 16.27
N PHE A 200 15.39 -26.23 16.60
CA PHE A 200 14.99 -25.13 15.70
C PHE A 200 16.18 -24.23 15.38
N THR A 201 17.03 -23.87 16.35
CA THR A 201 18.26 -23.10 16.11
C THR A 201 19.28 -23.86 15.25
N ALA A 202 19.38 -25.18 15.39
CA ALA A 202 20.23 -26.00 14.53
C ALA A 202 19.70 -26.08 13.08
N ILE A 203 18.37 -26.06 12.88
CA ILE A 203 17.74 -26.02 11.55
C ILE A 203 17.89 -24.63 10.93
N ALA A 204 17.53 -23.55 11.64
CA ALA A 204 17.69 -22.17 11.18
C ALA A 204 19.14 -21.89 10.75
N SER A 205 20.12 -22.29 11.57
CA SER A 205 21.54 -22.07 11.24
C SER A 205 22.14 -23.04 10.20
N MET A 206 21.35 -23.99 9.69
CA MET A 206 21.66 -24.76 8.47
C MET A 206 20.94 -24.18 7.24
N PHE A 207 19.81 -23.50 7.42
CA PHE A 207 18.96 -22.95 6.36
C PHE A 207 18.46 -21.53 6.70
N PRO A 208 19.34 -20.50 6.75
CA PRO A 208 18.98 -19.17 7.26
C PRO A 208 17.80 -18.54 6.51
N TYR A 209 17.79 -18.73 5.19
CA TYR A 209 16.75 -18.29 4.25
C TYR A 209 15.35 -18.92 4.44
N LYS A 210 15.15 -19.80 5.44
CA LYS A 210 13.83 -20.38 5.80
C LYS A 210 13.18 -19.69 7.01
N GLY A 211 13.90 -18.80 7.68
CA GLY A 211 13.43 -18.03 8.83
C GLY A 211 14.19 -18.30 10.13
N THR A 212 13.90 -17.46 11.12
CA THR A 212 14.43 -17.50 12.49
C THR A 212 14.04 -18.77 13.26
N THR A 213 14.67 -18.99 14.42
CA THR A 213 14.33 -20.11 15.34
C THR A 213 12.85 -20.05 15.72
N GLU A 214 12.33 -18.84 15.89
CA GLU A 214 11.00 -18.49 16.34
C GLU A 214 9.97 -18.77 15.25
N GLU A 215 10.18 -18.28 14.03
CA GLU A 215 9.32 -18.59 12.88
C GLU A 215 9.22 -20.09 12.60
N LEU A 216 10.34 -20.82 12.62
CA LEU A 216 10.33 -22.27 12.37
C LEU A 216 9.56 -23.02 13.47
N LYS A 217 9.58 -22.49 14.70
CA LYS A 217 8.82 -23.00 15.84
C LYS A 217 7.34 -22.64 15.77
N GLU A 218 6.96 -21.55 15.11
CA GLU A 218 5.56 -21.19 14.81
C GLU A 218 5.01 -22.02 13.65
N LYS A 219 5.72 -22.02 12.51
CA LYS A 219 5.44 -22.87 11.33
C LYS A 219 5.22 -24.34 11.75
N TYR A 220 5.98 -24.86 12.72
CA TYR A 220 5.78 -26.20 13.26
C TYR A 220 4.47 -26.41 14.06
N LYS A 221 3.99 -25.41 14.82
CA LYS A 221 2.73 -25.52 15.58
C LYS A 221 1.56 -25.72 14.62
N ASP A 222 1.47 -24.87 13.60
CA ASP A 222 0.38 -24.86 12.63
C ASP A 222 0.28 -26.21 11.89
N LEU A 223 1.44 -26.81 11.60
CA LEU A 223 1.58 -28.10 10.92
C LEU A 223 1.25 -29.33 11.79
N LEU A 224 1.17 -29.18 13.12
CA LEU A 224 0.72 -30.25 14.03
C LEU A 224 -0.80 -30.33 14.15
N GLU A 225 -1.54 -29.34 13.63
CA GLU A 225 -2.98 -29.28 13.76
C GLU A 225 -3.69 -29.98 12.59
N PRO A 226 -4.78 -30.74 12.85
CA PRO A 226 -5.47 -31.47 11.78
C PRO A 226 -6.14 -30.50 10.78
N PRO A 227 -6.14 -30.81 9.47
CA PRO A 227 -6.76 -29.97 8.45
C PRO A 227 -8.28 -30.00 8.57
N SER A 228 -8.85 -29.00 9.25
CA SER A 228 -10.27 -28.68 9.18
C SER A 228 -10.58 -27.92 7.89
N PRO A 229 -11.70 -28.20 7.19
CA PRO A 229 -12.08 -27.49 5.97
C PRO A 229 -12.36 -26.00 6.19
N VAL A 230 -12.51 -25.55 7.43
CA VAL A 230 -12.67 -24.14 7.80
C VAL A 230 -11.79 -23.83 9.01
N LYS A 231 -10.46 -23.97 8.85
CA LYS A 231 -9.50 -23.47 9.84
C LYS A 231 -8.91 -22.13 9.42
N LEU A 232 -9.61 -21.07 9.78
CA LEU A 232 -8.99 -19.75 9.93
C LEU A 232 -8.00 -19.79 11.11
N PRO A 233 -6.84 -19.13 11.02
CA PRO A 233 -5.92 -18.98 12.14
C PRO A 233 -6.59 -18.39 13.39
N PRO A 234 -6.07 -18.61 14.62
CA PRO A 234 -6.75 -18.21 15.86
C PRO A 234 -7.09 -16.72 16.00
N LEU A 235 -6.41 -15.86 15.24
CA LEU A 235 -6.61 -14.40 15.22
C LEU A 235 -7.48 -13.91 14.04
N CYS A 236 -7.93 -14.81 13.15
CA CYS A 236 -8.67 -14.44 11.94
C CYS A 236 -10.19 -14.55 12.15
N THR A 237 -10.89 -13.42 12.07
CA THR A 237 -12.35 -13.33 12.12
C THR A 237 -12.98 -13.97 10.86
N PRO A 238 -14.00 -14.86 10.99
CA PRO A 238 -14.71 -15.40 9.83
C PRO A 238 -15.57 -14.32 9.14
N ASN A 239 -15.77 -14.46 7.83
CA ASN A 239 -16.61 -13.53 7.08
C ASN A 239 -18.02 -13.44 7.69
N ILE A 240 -18.50 -12.22 7.89
CA ILE A 240 -19.81 -11.90 8.46
C ILE A 240 -20.96 -12.35 7.55
N ASP A 241 -20.76 -12.33 6.23
CA ASP A 241 -21.71 -12.82 5.22
C ASP A 241 -21.59 -14.34 4.99
N GLY A 242 -20.70 -15.02 5.71
CA GLY A 242 -20.41 -16.45 5.53
C GLY A 242 -21.28 -17.36 6.41
N PRO A 243 -21.53 -18.63 5.99
CA PRO A 243 -22.30 -19.60 6.79
C PRO A 243 -21.61 -20.03 8.11
N PHE A 244 -20.37 -19.56 8.34
CA PHE A 244 -19.59 -19.80 9.55
C PHE A 244 -19.35 -18.52 10.38
N ALA A 245 -20.16 -17.47 10.15
CA ALA A 245 -20.09 -16.22 10.91
C ALA A 245 -20.26 -16.45 12.42
N LYS A 246 -19.33 -15.91 13.21
CA LYS A 246 -19.30 -16.03 14.68
C LYS A 246 -19.58 -14.68 15.33
N SER A 247 -20.19 -14.71 16.51
CA SER A 247 -20.30 -13.54 17.38
C SER A 247 -18.91 -13.12 17.86
N VAL A 248 -18.46 -11.92 17.46
CA VAL A 248 -17.15 -11.35 17.80
C VAL A 248 -17.28 -9.91 18.28
N GLN A 249 -16.22 -9.36 18.87
CA GLN A 249 -16.20 -7.97 19.33
C GLN A 249 -15.99 -6.99 18.17
N ARG A 250 -16.50 -5.75 18.31
CA ARG A 250 -16.39 -4.70 17.28
C ARG A 250 -14.98 -4.59 16.69
N GLU A 251 -13.95 -4.57 17.54
CA GLU A 251 -12.57 -4.41 17.08
C GLU A 251 -12.06 -5.64 16.33
N GLN A 252 -12.56 -6.85 16.63
CA GLN A 252 -12.26 -8.07 15.88
C GLN A 252 -12.98 -8.10 14.52
N SER A 253 -14.20 -7.56 14.43
CA SER A 253 -14.92 -7.36 13.16
C SER A 253 -14.22 -6.34 12.26
N LEU A 254 -13.65 -5.30 12.84
CA LEU A 254 -13.03 -4.18 12.11
C LEU A 254 -11.52 -4.31 11.94
N HIS A 255 -10.86 -5.26 12.61
CA HIS A 255 -9.40 -5.35 12.69
C HIS A 255 -8.72 -5.29 11.32
N SER A 256 -9.10 -6.16 10.39
CA SER A 256 -8.53 -6.19 9.04
C SER A 256 -8.73 -4.86 8.28
N PHE A 257 -9.86 -4.19 8.50
CA PHE A 257 -10.15 -2.89 7.89
C PHE A 257 -9.33 -1.77 8.53
N HIS A 258 -9.16 -1.74 9.86
CA HIS A 258 -8.32 -0.74 10.53
C HIS A 258 -6.82 -0.93 10.22
N THR A 259 -6.32 -2.16 10.28
CA THR A 259 -4.89 -2.47 10.10
C THR A 259 -4.43 -2.26 8.66
N LEU A 260 -5.21 -2.72 7.67
CA LEU A 260 -4.77 -2.70 6.26
C LEU A 260 -5.12 -1.41 5.52
N PHE A 261 -6.06 -0.60 6.00
CA PHE A 261 -6.46 0.63 5.29
C PHE A 261 -5.41 1.73 5.45
N CYS A 262 -4.99 2.33 4.33
CA CYS A 262 -4.20 3.53 4.34
C CYS A 262 -5.07 4.78 4.23
N ARG A 263 -5.17 5.54 5.33
CA ARG A 263 -5.86 6.83 5.38
C ARG A 263 -5.24 7.91 4.46
N ARG A 264 -3.99 7.76 4.00
CA ARG A 264 -3.33 8.74 3.10
C ARG A 264 -3.86 8.61 1.65
N CYS A 265 -3.93 7.40 1.11
CA CYS A 265 -4.31 7.14 -0.29
C CYS A 265 -5.65 6.41 -0.49
N PHE A 266 -6.38 6.09 0.58
CA PHE A 266 -7.69 5.43 0.58
C PHE A 266 -7.72 4.03 -0.08
N LYS A 267 -6.65 3.24 0.11
CA LYS A 267 -6.54 1.85 -0.37
C LYS A 267 -6.25 0.93 0.81
N TYR A 268 -6.66 -0.34 0.72
CA TYR A 268 -6.10 -1.40 1.56
C TYR A 268 -4.74 -1.83 1.00
N ASP A 269 -3.80 -2.16 1.88
CA ASP A 269 -2.47 -2.70 1.56
C ASP A 269 -1.74 -1.90 0.46
N CYS A 270 -1.37 -0.65 0.78
CA CYS A 270 -0.96 0.31 -0.25
C CYS A 270 0.54 0.29 -0.56
N PHE A 271 0.86 0.20 -1.85
CA PHE A 271 2.23 0.23 -2.40
C PHE A 271 3.01 1.55 -2.25
N LEU A 272 2.79 2.34 -1.18
CA LEU A 272 3.46 3.64 -0.99
C LEU A 272 3.73 4.00 0.49
N HIS A 273 2.95 3.48 1.43
CA HIS A 273 3.05 3.84 2.85
C HIS A 273 3.22 2.56 3.70
N PRO A 274 4.46 2.21 4.11
CA PRO A 274 4.74 0.92 4.77
C PRO A 274 4.27 0.89 6.24
N PHE A 275 4.10 2.06 6.87
CA PHE A 275 3.64 2.14 8.25
C PHE A 275 2.10 2.10 8.33
N HIS A 276 1.58 1.10 9.05
CA HIS A 276 0.16 1.02 9.41
C HIS A 276 -0.33 2.30 10.11
N ALA A 277 -1.60 2.65 9.90
CA ALA A 277 -2.19 3.83 10.52
C ALA A 277 -2.26 3.68 12.06
N THR A 278 -1.96 4.77 12.80
CA THR A 278 -1.97 4.72 14.27
C THR A 278 -3.39 4.49 14.83
N PRO A 279 -3.56 3.81 15.98
CA PRO A 279 -4.88 3.41 16.47
C PRO A 279 -5.87 4.56 16.73
N ASN A 280 -5.41 5.80 16.87
CA ASN A 280 -6.32 6.94 17.06
C ASN A 280 -6.91 7.48 15.74
N VAL A 281 -6.32 7.17 14.57
CA VAL A 281 -6.82 7.60 13.24
C VAL A 281 -8.28 7.15 13.01
N TYR A 282 -8.66 5.99 13.54
CA TYR A 282 -10.02 5.43 13.43
C TYR A 282 -10.95 5.84 14.57
N LYS A 283 -10.42 6.41 15.66
CA LYS A 283 -11.20 6.89 16.81
C LYS A 283 -11.78 8.27 16.51
N ARG A 284 -12.93 8.28 15.84
CA ARG A 284 -13.68 9.52 15.56
C ARG A 284 -14.10 10.20 16.87
N LYS A 285 -13.50 11.36 17.20
CA LYS A 285 -13.94 12.21 18.33
C LYS A 285 -15.45 12.47 18.22
N SER A 286 -16.20 12.13 19.27
CA SER A 286 -17.66 12.02 19.26
C SER A 286 -18.35 13.33 18.86
N LYS A 287 -18.68 13.47 17.57
CA LYS A 287 -19.65 14.46 17.10
C LYS A 287 -21.03 13.86 17.33
N GLU A 288 -21.87 14.59 18.07
CA GLU A 288 -23.16 14.14 18.57
C GLU A 288 -24.08 13.64 17.44
N ILE A 289 -24.16 12.32 17.27
CA ILE A 289 -25.21 11.68 16.49
C ILE A 289 -26.50 11.89 17.29
N ARG A 290 -27.42 12.66 16.73
CA ARG A 290 -28.73 12.87 17.34
C ARG A 290 -29.47 11.52 17.38
N MET A 291 -30.04 11.21 18.53
CA MET A 291 -31.11 10.21 18.61
C MET A 291 -32.35 10.82 17.96
N GLU A 292 -33.09 9.99 17.21
CA GLU A 292 -34.42 10.34 16.72
C GLU A 292 -35.39 10.37 17.92
N THR A 293 -36.22 11.41 18.01
CA THR A 293 -37.18 11.63 19.11
C THR A 293 -38.61 11.21 18.76
N GLU A 294 -38.84 10.85 17.50
CA GLU A 294 -40.13 10.38 16.97
C GLU A 294 -40.08 8.86 16.76
N PRO A 295 -41.19 8.13 17.01
CA PRO A 295 -41.19 6.69 16.89
C PRO A 295 -41.07 6.24 15.42
N CYS A 296 -40.03 5.47 15.11
CA CYS A 296 -39.73 4.99 13.76
C CYS A 296 -40.70 3.93 13.19
N GLY A 297 -41.82 3.67 13.87
CA GLY A 297 -42.79 2.61 13.57
C GLY A 297 -43.48 2.08 14.82
N LEU A 298 -44.35 1.07 14.66
CA LEU A 298 -45.07 0.42 15.76
C LEU A 298 -44.13 -0.32 16.72
N ASP A 299 -43.07 -0.96 16.20
CA ASP A 299 -42.03 -1.65 16.98
C ASP A 299 -40.85 -0.73 17.35
N CYS A 300 -41.12 0.54 17.67
CA CYS A 300 -40.09 1.48 18.08
C CYS A 300 -39.77 1.35 19.59
N PHE A 301 -38.48 1.36 19.96
CA PHE A 301 -38.06 1.32 21.36
C PHE A 301 -38.63 2.46 22.21
N LEU A 302 -38.85 3.65 21.63
CA LEU A 302 -39.43 4.82 22.30
C LEU A 302 -40.85 4.59 22.84
N LEU A 303 -41.54 3.53 22.40
CA LEU A 303 -42.87 3.15 22.87
C LEU A 303 -42.83 2.19 24.09
N GLN A 304 -41.65 1.75 24.53
CA GLN A 304 -41.48 0.96 25.76
C GLN A 304 -41.46 1.85 27.01
N LYS A 305 -41.97 1.30 28.13
CA LYS A 305 -41.94 1.94 29.45
C LYS A 305 -40.50 2.27 29.85
N GLY A 306 -40.23 3.51 30.25
CA GLY A 306 -38.90 4.01 30.64
C GLY A 306 -37.91 4.30 29.49
N ALA A 307 -38.10 3.74 28.30
CA ALA A 307 -37.17 3.95 27.17
C ALA A 307 -37.16 5.40 26.66
N LYS A 308 -38.31 6.08 26.68
CA LYS A 308 -38.42 7.50 26.37
C LYS A 308 -37.69 8.38 27.39
N GLU A 309 -37.85 8.08 28.69
CA GLU A 309 -37.16 8.79 29.78
C GLU A 309 -35.64 8.61 29.71
N PHE A 310 -35.17 7.41 29.32
CA PHE A 310 -33.76 7.16 29.04
C PHE A 310 -33.22 8.01 27.89
N ALA A 311 -33.95 8.09 26.76
CA ALA A 311 -33.58 8.93 25.62
C ALA A 311 -33.54 10.42 25.99
N ASP A 312 -34.53 10.91 26.75
CA ASP A 312 -34.59 12.30 27.22
C ASP A 312 -33.45 12.63 28.22
N GLN A 313 -33.06 11.67 29.07
CA GLN A 313 -31.91 11.84 29.98
C GLN A 313 -30.56 11.89 29.24
N GLU A 314 -30.34 11.07 28.22
CA GLU A 314 -29.13 11.12 27.39
C GLU A 314 -29.08 12.40 26.53
N MET A 315 -30.21 12.83 25.96
CA MET A 315 -30.35 14.16 25.33
C MET A 315 -29.94 15.28 26.29
N LEU A 316 -30.39 15.24 27.55
CA LEU A 316 -30.01 16.23 28.58
C LEU A 316 -28.53 16.16 28.97
N ARG A 317 -27.89 14.98 28.96
CA ARG A 317 -26.44 14.82 29.20
C ARG A 317 -25.62 15.47 28.08
N SER A 318 -25.96 15.22 26.81
CA SER A 318 -25.39 15.93 25.64
C SER A 318 -25.54 17.45 25.78
N GLN A 319 -26.75 17.94 26.11
CA GLN A 319 -26.99 19.38 26.25
C GLN A 319 -26.24 20.02 27.43
N ARG A 320 -26.00 19.30 28.53
CA ARG A 320 -25.18 19.78 29.66
C ARG A 320 -23.71 19.95 29.27
N SER A 321 -23.16 19.05 28.44
CA SER A 321 -21.82 19.23 27.84
C SER A 321 -21.73 20.54 27.04
N ARG A 322 -22.72 20.80 26.19
CA ARG A 322 -22.81 22.05 25.40
C ARG A 322 -22.84 23.32 26.27
N ARG A 323 -23.55 23.30 27.42
CA ARG A 323 -23.60 24.46 28.34
C ARG A 323 -22.27 24.74 29.05
N ARG A 324 -21.51 23.72 29.47
CA ARG A 324 -20.16 23.93 30.05
C ARG A 324 -19.17 24.60 29.08
N ARG A 325 -19.39 24.49 27.76
CA ARG A 325 -18.56 25.12 26.72
C ARG A 325 -19.01 26.54 26.31
N ARG A 326 -20.04 27.10 26.96
CA ARG A 326 -20.53 28.47 26.73
C ARG A 326 -20.95 29.17 28.05
N GLN A 327 -19.97 29.58 28.86
CA GLN A 327 -20.17 30.65 29.84
C GLN A 327 -19.58 31.97 29.33
N PRO A 328 -20.38 33.04 29.19
CA PRO A 328 -19.88 34.40 29.10
C PRO A 328 -19.26 34.84 30.45
N ARG A 329 -18.31 35.79 30.41
CA ARG A 329 -17.88 36.51 31.61
C ARG A 329 -18.93 37.54 32.03
N PRO A 330 -19.09 37.85 33.33
CA PRO A 330 -19.95 38.95 33.77
C PRO A 330 -19.36 40.31 33.36
N PRO A 331 -20.19 41.32 33.03
CA PRO A 331 -19.73 42.66 32.74
C PRO A 331 -19.52 43.49 34.03
N SER A 332 -18.48 44.33 34.05
CA SER A 332 -18.29 45.39 35.05
C SER A 332 -18.83 46.73 34.53
N SER A 333 -19.29 47.60 35.44
CA SER A 333 -20.11 48.78 35.16
C SER A 333 -19.36 50.09 34.90
N SER A 334 -19.86 50.88 33.93
CA SER A 334 -19.87 52.37 33.95
C SER A 334 -20.77 52.93 32.83
N CYS A 335 -21.25 54.17 32.96
CA CYS A 335 -22.34 54.80 32.17
C CYS A 335 -21.85 56.06 31.39
N PRO A 336 -22.68 57.01 30.85
CA PRO A 336 -24.09 56.99 30.41
C PRO A 336 -24.44 57.76 29.07
N GLY A 337 -25.42 57.25 28.28
CA GLY A 337 -26.38 58.01 27.42
C GLY A 337 -25.90 58.84 26.19
N PRO A 338 -26.80 59.54 25.44
CA PRO A 338 -28.29 59.45 25.41
C PRO A 338 -28.99 59.56 24.01
N SER A 339 -30.31 59.28 23.97
CA SER A 339 -31.37 59.81 23.04
C SER A 339 -31.54 59.36 21.56
N GLY A 340 -32.81 59.26 21.11
CA GLY A 340 -33.29 59.15 19.71
C GLY A 340 -34.10 57.86 19.36
N THR A 341 -35.43 57.74 19.58
CA THR A 341 -36.63 58.23 18.81
C THR A 341 -37.03 57.44 17.55
N THR A 342 -38.18 56.72 17.64
CA THR A 342 -39.19 56.32 16.60
C THR A 342 -38.73 55.63 15.29
N GLU A 343 -39.56 54.91 14.49
CA GLU A 343 -41.04 54.82 14.38
C GLU A 343 -41.54 53.43 13.83
N GLU A 344 -42.83 53.34 13.47
CA GLU A 344 -43.67 52.22 12.96
C GLU A 344 -43.07 51.33 11.83
N ALA A 345 -43.40 50.03 11.60
CA ALA A 345 -44.56 49.14 11.82
C ALA A 345 -45.56 48.99 10.62
N LYS A 346 -45.87 47.74 10.21
CA LYS A 346 -47.16 47.28 9.62
C LYS A 346 -47.22 45.78 9.26
N GLU A 347 -48.38 45.17 9.50
CA GLU A 347 -48.85 43.90 8.92
C GLU A 347 -50.13 44.15 8.09
N VAL A 348 -50.29 43.45 6.95
CA VAL A 348 -51.53 43.09 6.20
C VAL A 348 -51.13 41.93 5.25
N ASP A 349 -51.76 40.75 5.05
CA ASP A 349 -53.01 40.08 5.50
C ASP A 349 -54.12 39.88 4.43
N SER A 350 -54.95 38.85 4.59
CA SER A 350 -56.19 38.47 3.87
C SER A 350 -56.15 38.01 2.39
N ASP A 351 -56.32 36.69 2.22
CA ASP A 351 -57.48 36.01 1.59
C ASP A 351 -57.76 35.84 0.07
N HIS A 352 -58.21 34.59 -0.17
CA HIS A 352 -59.33 34.12 -1.01
C HIS A 352 -59.10 33.30 -2.30
N GLU A 353 -60.09 32.43 -2.53
CA GLU A 353 -60.22 31.29 -3.45
C GLU A 353 -60.58 31.70 -4.92
N THR A 354 -61.03 30.87 -5.89
CA THR A 354 -61.69 29.54 -5.88
C THR A 354 -61.63 28.78 -7.23
N THR A 355 -61.93 27.47 -7.19
CA THR A 355 -62.47 26.59 -8.27
C THR A 355 -61.59 26.30 -9.52
N SER A 356 -61.26 25.04 -9.90
CA SER A 356 -62.06 23.84 -10.31
C SER A 356 -62.40 23.82 -11.84
N SER A 357 -62.63 22.69 -12.53
CA SER A 357 -62.88 21.28 -12.13
C SER A 357 -62.70 20.28 -13.30
N SER A 358 -62.93 18.98 -13.00
CA SER A 358 -63.60 17.97 -13.87
C SER A 358 -62.78 17.13 -14.89
N ALA A 359 -63.10 15.84 -15.13
CA ALA A 359 -63.98 14.89 -14.40
C ALA A 359 -63.90 13.42 -14.93
N VAL A 360 -64.37 12.44 -14.12
CA VAL A 360 -65.12 11.21 -14.52
C VAL A 360 -64.33 10.10 -15.29
N ARG A 361 -64.39 8.78 -15.01
CA ARG A 361 -65.04 7.81 -14.05
C ARG A 361 -64.24 6.48 -14.18
N SER A 362 -64.34 5.39 -13.40
CA SER A 362 -64.96 4.96 -12.11
C SER A 362 -64.24 3.63 -11.68
N ARG A 363 -64.68 2.65 -10.87
CA ARG A 363 -65.96 2.26 -10.20
C ARG A 363 -65.66 1.23 -9.07
N SER A 364 -66.54 1.13 -8.07
CA SER A 364 -66.93 -0.05 -7.23
C SER A 364 -65.93 -1.14 -6.81
N ASN A 365 -65.88 -1.64 -5.56
CA ASN A 365 -66.83 -1.65 -4.42
C ASN A 365 -66.03 -1.63 -3.07
N SER A 366 -66.40 -0.85 -2.03
CA SER A 366 -67.45 -1.07 -0.99
C SER A 366 -67.09 -2.18 0.03
N ARG A 367 -67.16 -2.03 1.37
CA ARG A 367 -67.55 -0.91 2.28
C ARG A 367 -67.01 -1.16 3.71
N CYS A 368 -67.03 -0.15 4.60
CA CYS A 368 -66.79 -0.28 6.05
C CYS A 368 -68.03 0.11 6.86
N GLN A 369 -68.22 -0.45 8.07
CA GLN A 369 -69.09 0.09 9.15
C GLN A 369 -68.56 -0.29 10.55
N THR A 370 -68.99 0.46 11.57
CA THR A 370 -68.70 0.36 13.02
C THR A 370 -69.97 0.82 13.78
N PRO A 371 -70.05 0.89 15.14
CA PRO A 371 -69.41 0.15 16.25
C PRO A 371 -70.45 -0.51 17.21
N THR A 372 -70.05 -1.11 18.35
CA THR A 372 -70.80 -1.07 19.65
C THR A 372 -69.99 -1.61 20.86
N LYS A 373 -70.39 -1.16 22.06
CA LYS A 373 -69.82 -1.16 23.42
C LYS A 373 -69.42 -2.49 24.13
N LEU A 374 -68.38 -2.34 24.99
CA LEU A 374 -68.18 -2.84 26.38
C LEU A 374 -68.05 -4.36 26.71
N CYS A 375 -66.82 -4.74 27.09
CA CYS A 375 -66.34 -5.23 28.42
C CYS A 375 -67.17 -6.21 29.31
N PRO A 376 -66.52 -7.01 30.20
CA PRO A 376 -65.08 -7.33 30.34
C PRO A 376 -64.74 -8.82 30.54
N GLY A 377 -63.46 -9.16 30.32
CA GLY A 377 -62.76 -10.22 31.07
C GLY A 377 -62.86 -11.66 30.55
N GLU A 378 -61.73 -12.16 30.06
CA GLU A 378 -61.33 -13.56 30.27
C GLU A 378 -59.79 -13.62 30.23
N GLU A 379 -59.18 -14.40 31.11
CA GLU A 379 -57.72 -14.53 31.19
C GLU A 379 -57.24 -15.46 30.08
N HIS A 380 -56.42 -14.96 29.16
CA HIS A 380 -55.65 -15.79 28.22
C HIS A 380 -54.18 -15.46 28.36
N GLY A 381 -53.40 -16.51 28.61
CA GLY A 381 -52.05 -16.40 29.18
C GLY A 381 -50.99 -15.80 28.25
N GLU A 382 -49.82 -15.57 28.84
CA GLU A 382 -48.62 -15.11 28.15
C GLU A 382 -48.25 -16.08 27.01
N GLN A 383 -48.59 -15.71 25.76
CA GLN A 383 -47.89 -16.27 24.61
C GLN A 383 -46.47 -15.73 24.64
N VAL A 384 -45.58 -16.51 25.26
CA VAL A 384 -44.13 -16.31 25.17
C VAL A 384 -43.75 -16.48 23.70
N GLU A 385 -43.58 -15.37 22.98
CA GLU A 385 -43.01 -15.37 21.64
C GLU A 385 -41.68 -16.15 21.66
N PRO A 386 -41.39 -16.99 20.65
CA PRO A 386 -40.15 -17.75 20.63
C PRO A 386 -38.95 -16.79 20.74
N PRO A 387 -37.96 -17.08 21.61
CA PRO A 387 -36.91 -16.13 21.93
C PRO A 387 -36.16 -15.71 20.66
N VAL A 388 -36.21 -14.40 20.36
CA VAL A 388 -35.69 -13.82 19.12
C VAL A 388 -34.25 -14.26 18.89
N GLN A 389 -34.05 -15.14 17.90
CA GLN A 389 -32.74 -15.70 17.64
C GLN A 389 -31.86 -14.67 16.91
N TRP A 390 -30.64 -14.49 17.42
CA TRP A 390 -29.60 -13.69 16.81
C TRP A 390 -28.53 -14.61 16.23
N SER A 391 -28.13 -14.35 15.00
CA SER A 391 -26.99 -15.00 14.36
C SER A 391 -25.67 -14.33 14.77
N GLY A 392 -24.56 -15.06 14.67
CA GLY A 392 -23.22 -14.49 14.92
C GLY A 392 -22.87 -13.29 14.04
N ALA A 393 -23.49 -13.21 12.85
CA ALA A 393 -23.41 -12.04 11.97
C ALA A 393 -24.15 -10.82 12.57
N GLU A 394 -25.41 -10.98 12.97
CA GLU A 394 -26.22 -9.89 13.52
C GLU A 394 -25.67 -9.35 14.84
N GLU A 395 -25.18 -10.22 15.75
CA GLU A 395 -24.56 -9.77 17.01
C GLU A 395 -23.29 -8.95 16.74
N SER A 396 -22.45 -9.41 15.81
CA SER A 396 -21.20 -8.72 15.44
C SER A 396 -21.48 -7.39 14.73
N LEU A 397 -22.47 -7.36 13.83
CA LEU A 397 -22.93 -6.16 13.13
C LEU A 397 -23.53 -5.16 14.13
N PHE A 398 -24.33 -5.61 15.08
CA PHE A 398 -24.87 -4.77 16.16
C PHE A 398 -23.74 -4.11 16.97
N ARG A 399 -22.73 -4.85 17.44
CA ARG A 399 -21.59 -4.28 18.19
C ARG A 399 -20.81 -3.26 17.36
N VAL A 400 -20.62 -3.51 16.06
CA VAL A 400 -20.02 -2.56 15.12
C VAL A 400 -20.87 -1.29 14.97
N LEU A 401 -22.18 -1.44 14.78
CA LEU A 401 -23.10 -0.32 14.60
C LEU A 401 -23.29 0.50 15.88
N HIS A 402 -23.44 -0.13 17.05
CA HIS A 402 -23.53 0.56 18.35
C HIS A 402 -22.27 1.41 18.63
N GLY A 403 -21.07 0.87 18.39
CA GLY A 403 -19.82 1.64 18.48
C GLY A 403 -19.67 2.76 17.44
N THR A 404 -20.62 2.93 16.51
CA THR A 404 -20.63 3.99 15.49
C THR A 404 -21.78 4.98 15.69
N TYR A 405 -22.99 4.48 15.96
CA TYR A 405 -24.25 5.23 16.08
C TYR A 405 -24.68 5.47 17.54
N TYR A 406 -23.96 4.91 18.51
CA TYR A 406 -24.28 4.92 19.93
C TYR A 406 -25.73 4.45 20.16
N ASN A 407 -26.53 5.20 20.91
CA ASN A 407 -27.88 4.80 21.32
C ASN A 407 -28.98 5.16 20.28
N ASN A 408 -28.62 5.49 19.03
CA ASN A 408 -29.64 5.61 17.95
C ASN A 408 -30.03 4.21 17.43
N PHE A 409 -30.86 3.52 18.21
CA PHE A 409 -31.36 2.17 17.90
C PHE A 409 -32.28 2.13 16.66
N CYS A 410 -32.90 3.24 16.28
CA CYS A 410 -33.69 3.38 15.05
C CYS A 410 -32.81 3.21 13.81
N SER A 411 -31.70 3.97 13.73
CA SER A 411 -30.70 3.85 12.68
C SER A 411 -30.00 2.49 12.68
N ILE A 412 -29.70 1.91 13.85
CA ILE A 412 -29.09 0.56 13.95
C ILE A 412 -30.03 -0.52 13.40
N ALA A 413 -31.31 -0.52 13.79
CA ALA A 413 -32.29 -1.47 13.27
C ALA A 413 -32.50 -1.34 11.76
N ARG A 414 -32.55 -0.11 11.24
CA ARG A 414 -32.62 0.16 9.79
C ARG A 414 -31.43 -0.42 9.01
N LEU A 415 -30.24 -0.46 9.61
CA LEU A 415 -29.02 -0.99 9.00
C LEU A 415 -28.84 -2.51 9.16
N ILE A 416 -29.36 -3.10 10.24
CA ILE A 416 -29.42 -4.56 10.41
C ILE A 416 -30.50 -5.17 9.50
N SER A 417 -31.63 -4.48 9.32
CA SER A 417 -32.81 -4.84 8.52
C SER A 417 -33.58 -6.11 8.92
N THR A 418 -32.93 -7.11 9.49
CA THR A 418 -33.52 -8.38 9.97
C THR A 418 -34.11 -8.31 11.38
N LYS A 419 -33.97 -7.17 12.08
CA LYS A 419 -34.37 -6.97 13.48
C LYS A 419 -35.10 -5.64 13.64
N THR A 420 -36.18 -5.64 14.45
CA THR A 420 -36.95 -4.41 14.73
C THR A 420 -36.22 -3.49 15.73
N CYS A 421 -36.63 -2.23 15.81
CA CYS A 421 -36.03 -1.25 16.71
C CYS A 421 -36.19 -1.65 18.20
N LYS A 422 -37.35 -2.20 18.56
CA LYS A 422 -37.61 -2.90 19.83
C LYS A 422 -36.56 -3.98 20.11
N GLN A 423 -36.38 -4.93 19.18
CA GLN A 423 -35.45 -6.06 19.36
C GLN A 423 -33.99 -5.61 19.50
N VAL A 424 -33.57 -4.57 18.77
CA VAL A 424 -32.23 -3.98 18.86
C VAL A 424 -31.99 -3.31 20.22
N TYR A 425 -32.99 -2.63 20.78
CA TYR A 425 -32.91 -2.07 22.14
C TYR A 425 -32.86 -3.17 23.21
N GLU A 426 -33.70 -4.21 23.09
CA GLU A 426 -33.71 -5.36 24.00
C GLU A 426 -32.36 -6.10 24.01
N PHE A 427 -31.70 -6.24 22.86
CA PHE A 427 -30.34 -6.77 22.76
C PHE A 427 -29.28 -5.83 23.39
N ALA A 428 -29.42 -4.52 23.22
CA ALA A 428 -28.53 -3.53 23.85
C ALA A 428 -28.63 -3.52 25.40
N VAL A 429 -29.83 -3.78 25.94
CA VAL A 429 -30.05 -4.01 27.38
C VAL A 429 -29.37 -5.32 27.81
N LYS A 430 -29.56 -6.41 27.05
CA LYS A 430 -28.98 -7.74 27.32
C LYS A 430 -27.45 -7.75 27.35
N GLU A 431 -26.78 -6.99 26.48
CA GLU A 431 -25.31 -6.85 26.49
C GLU A 431 -24.78 -5.85 27.55
N VAL A 432 -25.65 -5.21 28.34
CA VAL A 432 -25.30 -4.23 29.39
C VAL A 432 -24.55 -2.98 28.85
N LEU A 433 -24.55 -2.78 27.52
CA LEU A 433 -23.88 -1.65 26.85
C LEU A 433 -24.48 -0.28 27.23
N ILE A 434 -25.71 -0.28 27.74
CA ILE A 434 -26.40 0.89 28.29
C ILE A 434 -25.78 1.36 29.63
N HIS A 435 -24.92 0.58 30.28
CA HIS A 435 -24.27 0.90 31.56
C HIS A 435 -22.74 0.71 31.55
N ARG A 436 -22.02 1.48 30.72
CA ARG A 436 -20.60 1.84 30.92
C ARG A 436 -20.20 3.09 30.14
N VAL A 437 -19.88 4.16 30.86
CA VAL A 437 -19.10 5.31 30.34
C VAL A 437 -17.90 5.48 31.27
N PRO A 438 -16.65 5.38 30.78
CA PRO A 438 -15.46 5.66 31.59
C PRO A 438 -15.46 7.11 32.09
N LEU A 439 -15.15 7.29 33.37
CA LEU A 439 -14.77 8.58 33.94
C LEU A 439 -13.25 8.62 34.05
N GLU A 440 -12.61 9.53 33.31
CA GLU A 440 -11.28 10.02 33.67
C GLU A 440 -11.32 11.54 33.76
N ASP A 441 -10.63 12.07 34.77
CA ASP A 441 -10.54 13.48 35.12
C ASP A 441 -9.06 13.79 35.39
N GLY A 442 -8.54 14.86 34.81
CA GLY A 442 -7.08 15.00 34.63
C GLY A 442 -6.62 16.32 34.00
N GLY A 443 -7.36 17.41 34.22
CA GLY A 443 -7.04 18.71 33.61
C GLY A 443 -5.86 19.43 34.28
N ASN A 444 -4.68 19.42 33.64
CA ASN A 444 -3.55 20.30 34.01
C ASN A 444 -3.42 21.47 33.00
N SER A 445 -3.24 22.70 33.51
CA SER A 445 -3.36 23.94 32.72
C SER A 445 -2.02 24.47 32.18
N PRO A 446 -1.87 24.73 30.86
CA PRO A 446 -0.69 25.42 30.33
C PRO A 446 -0.71 26.93 30.60
N GLN A 447 0.38 27.47 31.17
CA GLN A 447 0.57 28.91 31.29
C GLN A 447 0.95 29.55 29.95
N LYS A 448 0.34 30.70 29.60
CA LYS A 448 0.70 31.47 28.40
C LYS A 448 2.05 32.16 28.59
N LYS A 449 3.06 31.81 27.77
CA LYS A 449 4.28 32.63 27.57
C LYS A 449 4.28 33.24 26.16
N LYS A 450 4.91 34.43 26.05
CA LYS A 450 4.88 35.30 24.86
C LYS A 450 5.92 34.87 23.83
N ARG A 451 5.64 35.04 22.53
CA ARG A 451 6.57 34.72 21.43
C ARG A 451 7.91 35.44 21.59
N LYS A 452 9.00 34.76 21.23
CA LYS A 452 10.19 35.38 20.62
C LYS A 452 10.28 34.85 19.18
N HIS A 453 10.57 35.71 18.21
CA HIS A 453 10.93 35.27 16.86
C HIS A 453 12.29 34.56 16.97
N ARG A 454 12.47 33.44 16.26
CA ARG A 454 13.80 32.98 15.86
C ARG A 454 13.99 33.25 14.37
N GLN A 455 15.25 33.31 13.98
CA GLN A 455 15.74 33.56 12.64
C GLN A 455 16.44 32.27 12.20
N ASP A 456 16.37 31.93 10.93
CA ASP A 456 16.88 30.65 10.43
C ASP A 456 18.41 30.66 10.38
N ASP A 457 19.05 29.97 11.34
CA ASP A 457 20.48 29.65 11.27
C ASP A 457 20.65 28.35 10.45
N ASN A 458 21.10 28.54 9.21
CA ASN A 458 21.22 27.49 8.19
C ASN A 458 22.48 26.63 8.40
N SER A 459 22.32 25.34 8.77
CA SER A 459 23.46 24.44 9.01
C SER A 459 23.30 22.97 8.59
N SER A 460 22.18 22.55 7.98
CA SER A 460 22.12 21.34 7.13
C SER A 460 20.82 21.33 6.29
N ASN A 461 20.91 21.05 4.99
CA ASN A 461 19.73 20.88 4.11
C ASN A 461 19.16 19.45 4.21
N GLN A 462 18.92 18.99 5.43
CA GLN A 462 18.41 17.65 5.72
C GLN A 462 16.88 17.62 5.67
N VAL A 463 16.33 17.05 4.59
CA VAL A 463 14.89 16.85 4.41
C VAL A 463 14.53 15.41 4.76
N TYR A 464 13.65 15.22 5.73
CA TYR A 464 13.18 13.89 6.19
C TYR A 464 11.75 13.62 5.72
N ASN A 465 11.40 12.35 5.49
CA ASN A 465 10.11 11.95 4.99
C ASN A 465 8.97 12.19 6.00
N TYR A 466 7.80 12.60 5.52
CA TYR A 466 6.67 12.93 6.40
C TYR A 466 5.95 11.68 6.93
N GLN A 467 5.88 11.59 8.26
CA GLN A 467 5.05 10.65 9.00
C GLN A 467 4.01 11.38 9.87
N PRO A 468 2.76 10.91 9.97
CA PRO A 468 1.75 11.53 10.83
C PRO A 468 2.05 11.34 12.32
N CYS A 469 2.10 12.43 13.09
CA CYS A 469 2.26 12.35 14.53
C CYS A 469 0.94 11.99 15.25
N ASP A 470 1.05 11.20 16.31
CA ASP A 470 -0.04 10.82 17.21
C ASP A 470 0.48 10.82 18.65
N HIS A 471 -0.03 11.75 19.45
CA HIS A 471 0.37 11.98 20.85
C HIS A 471 -0.81 12.68 21.57
N PRO A 472 -1.84 11.92 22.01
CA PRO A 472 -3.17 12.46 22.29
C PRO A 472 -3.22 13.56 23.36
N ASP A 473 -2.33 13.51 24.36
CA ASP A 473 -2.35 14.37 25.54
C ASP A 473 -1.27 15.46 25.53
N HIS A 474 -0.54 15.62 24.42
CA HIS A 474 0.59 16.55 24.30
C HIS A 474 0.45 17.44 23.04
N PRO A 475 0.89 18.72 23.09
CA PRO A 475 0.93 19.59 21.92
C PRO A 475 2.05 19.18 20.95
N CYS A 476 2.05 19.73 19.73
CA CYS A 476 3.20 19.62 18.84
C CYS A 476 4.29 20.62 19.27
N ASP A 477 5.11 20.25 20.24
CA ASP A 477 6.32 20.97 20.64
C ASP A 477 7.60 20.26 20.14
N SER A 478 8.75 20.54 20.75
CA SER A 478 10.05 19.94 20.42
C SER A 478 10.13 18.41 20.52
N SER A 479 9.22 17.72 21.21
CA SER A 479 9.17 16.24 21.21
C SER A 479 8.26 15.65 20.14
N CYS A 480 7.62 16.47 19.30
CA CYS A 480 6.76 16.01 18.23
C CYS A 480 7.60 15.52 17.02
N PRO A 481 7.39 14.30 16.50
CA PRO A 481 8.15 13.79 15.35
C PRO A 481 8.13 14.70 14.12
N CYS A 482 7.01 15.40 13.85
CA CYS A 482 6.96 16.38 12.77
C CYS A 482 7.91 17.56 13.04
N VAL A 483 7.90 18.12 14.26
CA VAL A 483 8.76 19.27 14.63
C VAL A 483 10.24 18.87 14.67
N MET A 484 10.55 17.68 15.18
CA MET A 484 11.92 17.12 15.19
C MET A 484 12.48 16.93 13.76
N THR A 485 11.64 16.48 12.82
CA THR A 485 12.00 16.34 11.39
C THR A 485 11.84 17.62 10.58
N GLN A 486 11.58 18.76 11.23
CA GLN A 486 11.30 20.07 10.61
C GLN A 486 10.12 20.08 9.61
N ASN A 487 9.25 19.07 9.68
CA ASN A 487 8.06 18.92 8.87
C ASN A 487 6.84 19.62 9.50
N PHE A 488 5.96 20.16 8.63
CA PHE A 488 4.63 20.59 9.04
C PHE A 488 3.74 19.39 9.41
N CYS A 489 2.77 19.61 10.31
CA CYS A 489 1.75 18.62 10.59
C CYS A 489 0.64 18.65 9.52
N GLU A 490 0.48 17.56 8.78
CA GLU A 490 -0.57 17.45 7.76
C GLU A 490 -1.94 17.07 8.33
N LYS A 491 -2.96 17.10 7.47
CA LYS A 491 -4.34 16.62 7.73
C LYS A 491 -4.45 15.16 8.25
N PHE A 492 -3.36 14.38 8.21
CA PHE A 492 -3.30 13.01 8.72
C PHE A 492 -2.82 12.91 10.19
N CYS A 493 -2.12 13.93 10.72
CA CYS A 493 -1.70 13.94 12.12
C CYS A 493 -2.90 13.97 13.08
N GLN A 494 -2.80 13.29 14.22
CA GLN A 494 -3.86 13.20 15.23
C GLN A 494 -3.81 14.29 16.31
N CYS A 495 -2.80 15.16 16.26
CA CYS A 495 -2.69 16.37 17.09
C CYS A 495 -3.89 17.34 16.87
N GLU A 496 -4.06 18.32 17.77
CA GLU A 496 -5.22 19.23 17.76
C GLU A 496 -5.44 19.96 16.42
N HIS A 497 -6.71 20.28 16.10
CA HIS A 497 -7.07 21.02 14.89
C HIS A 497 -6.46 22.44 14.86
N GLU A 498 -6.22 23.05 16.02
CA GLU A 498 -5.63 24.39 16.17
C GLU A 498 -4.10 24.34 16.36
N CYS A 499 -3.47 23.17 16.17
CA CYS A 499 -2.03 22.98 16.27
C CYS A 499 -1.26 23.95 15.35
N GLN A 500 -0.35 24.72 15.95
CA GLN A 500 0.37 25.80 15.28
C GLN A 500 1.40 25.31 14.24
N ASN A 501 1.80 24.04 14.28
CA ASN A 501 2.67 23.42 13.27
C ASN A 501 1.88 22.87 12.06
N ARG A 502 0.55 23.00 12.02
CA ARG A 502 -0.23 22.53 10.87
C ARG A 502 -0.08 23.46 9.67
N PHE A 503 0.15 22.89 8.49
CA PHE A 503 0.18 23.68 7.26
C PHE A 503 -1.25 24.19 6.93
N PRO A 504 -1.48 25.50 6.77
CA PRO A 504 -2.84 26.07 6.70
C PRO A 504 -3.47 26.05 5.28
N GLY A 505 -2.76 25.55 4.27
CA GLY A 505 -3.17 25.67 2.87
C GLY A 505 -2.95 27.08 2.31
N CYS A 506 -3.68 27.45 1.26
CA CYS A 506 -3.67 28.79 0.69
C CYS A 506 -5.07 29.34 0.45
N ARG A 507 -5.18 30.68 0.40
CA ARG A 507 -6.42 31.42 0.08
C ARG A 507 -6.32 32.18 -1.25
N CYS A 508 -5.53 31.65 -2.17
CA CYS A 508 -5.35 32.21 -3.51
C CYS A 508 -6.62 32.04 -4.35
N LYS A 509 -6.84 32.90 -5.35
CA LYS A 509 -8.01 32.81 -6.27
C LYS A 509 -7.79 31.91 -7.49
N THR A 510 -6.55 31.77 -7.94
CA THR A 510 -6.18 31.01 -9.16
C THR A 510 -4.65 30.82 -9.24
N GLN A 511 -4.20 30.01 -10.20
CA GLN A 511 -2.82 29.73 -10.61
C GLN A 511 -1.88 29.12 -9.56
N CYS A 512 -1.67 29.76 -8.41
CA CYS A 512 -0.79 29.28 -7.34
C CYS A 512 0.67 28.99 -7.75
N ASN A 513 1.17 29.56 -8.84
CA ASN A 513 2.48 29.28 -9.46
C ASN A 513 3.56 30.34 -9.16
N THR A 514 3.34 31.20 -8.17
CA THR A 514 4.27 32.28 -7.78
C THR A 514 4.52 32.29 -6.27
N LYS A 515 5.57 33.00 -5.83
CA LYS A 515 5.92 33.18 -4.41
C LYS A 515 4.82 33.87 -3.57
N GLN A 516 3.76 34.39 -4.18
CA GLN A 516 2.58 34.91 -3.46
C GLN A 516 1.72 33.78 -2.86
N CYS A 517 1.82 32.55 -3.39
CA CYS A 517 1.12 31.39 -2.84
C CYS A 517 1.97 30.71 -1.74
N PRO A 518 1.47 30.56 -0.50
CA PRO A 518 2.18 29.87 0.58
C PRO A 518 2.60 28.44 0.21
N CYS A 519 1.76 27.69 -0.50
CA CYS A 519 2.09 26.33 -0.97
C CYS A 519 3.33 26.34 -1.87
N TYR A 520 3.31 27.16 -2.93
CA TYR A 520 4.38 27.23 -3.90
C TYR A 520 5.70 27.73 -3.31
N LEU A 521 5.62 28.74 -2.43
CA LEU A 521 6.76 29.28 -1.69
C LEU A 521 7.39 28.21 -0.78
N ALA A 522 6.58 27.43 -0.08
CA ALA A 522 7.02 26.33 0.78
C ALA A 522 7.37 25.03 0.01
N VAL A 523 7.43 25.06 -1.33
CA VAL A 523 7.74 23.88 -2.17
C VAL A 523 6.72 22.73 -2.02
N ARG A 524 5.43 23.10 -1.98
CA ARG A 524 4.29 22.19 -1.81
C ARG A 524 3.26 22.36 -2.92
N GLU A 525 2.61 21.28 -3.33
CA GLU A 525 1.33 21.41 -4.07
C GLU A 525 0.19 21.88 -3.15
N CYS A 526 -0.87 22.40 -3.76
CA CYS A 526 -2.05 22.90 -3.07
C CYS A 526 -2.94 21.73 -2.62
N ASP A 527 -2.84 21.35 -1.35
CA ASP A 527 -3.70 20.33 -0.72
C ASP A 527 -5.20 20.60 -1.00
N PRO A 528 -5.95 19.65 -1.58
CA PRO A 528 -7.34 19.85 -1.98
C PRO A 528 -8.35 19.85 -0.82
N ASP A 529 -7.98 19.39 0.38
CA ASP A 529 -8.83 19.47 1.57
C ASP A 529 -8.67 20.82 2.32
N LEU A 530 -7.67 21.63 1.92
CA LEU A 530 -7.32 22.90 2.56
C LEU A 530 -7.43 24.10 1.61
N CYS A 531 -7.04 23.96 0.35
CA CYS A 531 -6.92 25.06 -0.62
C CYS A 531 -8.22 25.31 -1.39
N MET A 532 -9.33 25.42 -0.66
CA MET A 532 -10.72 25.44 -1.15
C MET A 532 -11.09 26.65 -2.04
N THR A 533 -10.19 27.61 -2.28
CA THR A 533 -10.47 28.83 -3.04
C THR A 533 -9.70 28.97 -4.36
N CYS A 534 -8.69 28.12 -4.59
CA CYS A 534 -7.74 28.30 -5.68
C CYS A 534 -7.95 27.38 -6.88
N GLY A 535 -8.98 26.53 -6.85
CA GLY A 535 -9.22 25.49 -7.86
C GLY A 535 -8.77 24.08 -7.50
N SER A 536 -7.99 23.87 -6.41
CA SER A 536 -7.35 22.56 -6.19
C SER A 536 -8.35 21.45 -5.85
N ALA A 537 -9.48 21.81 -5.24
CA ALA A 537 -10.57 20.92 -4.88
C ALA A 537 -11.60 20.68 -6.01
N ASP A 538 -11.54 21.46 -7.08
CA ASP A 538 -12.66 21.63 -8.03
C ASP A 538 -12.52 20.79 -9.29
N HIS A 539 -13.64 20.37 -9.89
CA HIS A 539 -13.71 19.69 -11.20
C HIS A 539 -12.66 18.56 -11.39
N TRP A 540 -12.81 17.46 -10.66
CA TRP A 540 -11.84 16.35 -10.67
C TRP A 540 -11.64 15.71 -12.06
N ASP A 541 -12.69 15.63 -12.87
CA ASP A 541 -12.65 15.10 -14.24
C ASP A 541 -11.99 16.06 -15.24
N SER A 542 -11.81 17.34 -14.88
CA SER A 542 -11.20 18.35 -15.74
C SER A 542 -9.68 18.34 -15.64
N LYS A 543 -9.03 18.21 -16.80
CA LYS A 543 -7.59 18.50 -16.96
C LYS A 543 -7.29 20.01 -16.92
N VAL A 544 -8.29 20.86 -17.16
CA VAL A 544 -8.16 22.32 -17.10
C VAL A 544 -8.64 22.81 -15.74
N VAL A 545 -7.68 23.04 -14.85
CA VAL A 545 -7.89 23.56 -13.50
C VAL A 545 -7.35 25.00 -13.42
N SER A 546 -7.97 25.86 -12.61
CA SER A 546 -7.50 27.22 -12.34
C SER A 546 -6.20 27.22 -11.53
N CYS A 547 -6.09 26.34 -10.53
CA CYS A 547 -4.82 26.00 -9.89
C CYS A 547 -3.86 25.34 -10.89
N LYS A 548 -2.60 25.76 -10.92
CA LYS A 548 -1.49 25.11 -11.67
C LYS A 548 -0.49 24.39 -10.76
N ASN A 549 -0.69 24.48 -9.45
CA ASN A 549 0.14 23.89 -8.41
C ASN A 549 -0.55 22.66 -7.77
N CYS A 550 -1.14 21.82 -8.61
CA CYS A 550 -1.84 20.58 -8.26
C CYS A 550 -1.73 19.55 -9.40
N SER A 551 -0.64 19.64 -10.17
CA SER A 551 -0.40 18.93 -11.42
C SER A 551 0.18 17.53 -11.18
N ILE A 552 1.00 17.37 -10.13
CA ILE A 552 1.56 16.08 -9.71
C ILE A 552 0.47 15.23 -9.05
N GLN A 553 -0.32 15.80 -8.13
CA GLN A 553 -1.41 15.06 -7.47
C GLN A 553 -2.51 14.60 -8.44
N ARG A 554 -2.78 15.38 -9.51
CA ARG A 554 -3.75 15.02 -10.56
C ARG A 554 -3.13 14.28 -11.77
N GLY A 555 -1.81 14.06 -11.79
CA GLY A 555 -1.11 13.38 -12.88
C GLY A 555 -1.19 14.08 -14.24
N LEU A 556 -1.30 15.42 -14.26
CA LEU A 556 -1.50 16.28 -15.44
C LEU A 556 -0.22 16.45 -16.29
N LYS A 557 0.45 15.34 -16.58
CA LYS A 557 1.66 15.29 -17.40
C LYS A 557 1.37 15.53 -18.89
N LYS A 558 2.35 16.11 -19.56
CA LYS A 558 2.43 16.34 -21.02
C LYS A 558 2.61 15.02 -21.76
N HIS A 559 2.27 15.00 -23.05
CA HIS A 559 2.43 13.79 -23.85
C HIS A 559 3.87 13.60 -24.35
N LEU A 560 4.56 12.59 -23.81
CA LEU A 560 5.93 12.23 -24.18
C LEU A 560 6.00 11.12 -25.25
N LEU A 561 6.99 11.24 -26.12
CA LEU A 561 7.40 10.29 -27.16
C LEU A 561 8.73 9.63 -26.75
N LEU A 562 9.06 8.50 -27.39
CA LEU A 562 10.30 7.74 -27.18
C LEU A 562 10.91 7.46 -28.55
N ALA A 563 12.18 7.78 -28.72
CA ALA A 563 12.97 7.54 -29.93
C ALA A 563 14.46 7.38 -29.55
N PRO A 564 15.36 6.92 -30.44
CA PRO A 564 16.79 7.02 -30.20
C PRO A 564 17.20 8.46 -29.87
N SER A 565 18.11 8.64 -28.91
CA SER A 565 18.64 9.95 -28.54
C SER A 565 19.58 10.49 -29.63
N ASN A 566 19.74 11.81 -29.69
CA ASN A 566 20.80 12.44 -30.47
C ASN A 566 22.17 12.40 -29.75
N VAL A 567 22.20 12.01 -28.47
CA VAL A 567 23.42 11.90 -27.64
C VAL A 567 23.81 10.43 -27.43
N ALA A 568 22.97 9.66 -26.72
CA ALA A 568 23.23 8.25 -26.44
C ALA A 568 21.95 7.47 -26.12
N GLY A 569 21.87 6.22 -26.59
CA GLY A 569 20.78 5.30 -26.21
C GLY A 569 19.38 5.77 -26.65
N TRP A 570 18.46 5.83 -25.69
CA TRP A 570 17.08 6.26 -25.89
C TRP A 570 16.85 7.66 -25.29
N GLY A 571 16.13 8.50 -26.02
CA GLY A 571 15.71 9.84 -25.59
C GLY A 571 14.19 9.98 -25.52
N THR A 572 13.70 10.89 -24.68
CA THR A 572 12.28 11.26 -24.63
C THR A 572 12.04 12.65 -25.19
N PHE A 573 11.01 12.76 -26.03
CA PHE A 573 10.73 13.93 -26.86
C PHE A 573 9.31 14.44 -26.59
N ILE A 574 9.11 15.76 -26.60
CA ILE A 574 7.82 16.33 -26.20
C ILE A 574 6.86 16.51 -27.39
N LYS A 575 5.62 16.01 -27.30
CA LYS A 575 4.65 16.09 -28.41
C LYS A 575 4.04 17.48 -28.59
N GLU A 576 4.11 18.34 -27.58
CA GLU A 576 3.45 19.64 -27.52
C GLU A 576 4.41 20.70 -26.98
N SER A 577 4.32 21.95 -27.45
CA SER A 577 5.16 23.04 -26.94
C SER A 577 4.76 23.39 -25.50
N VAL A 578 5.76 23.73 -24.67
CA VAL A 578 5.61 23.93 -23.22
C VAL A 578 6.29 25.23 -22.77
N GLN A 579 5.66 25.95 -21.85
CA GLN A 579 6.15 27.24 -21.36
C GLN A 579 7.16 27.08 -20.22
N LYS A 580 8.00 28.10 -20.01
CA LYS A 580 8.96 28.11 -18.89
C LYS A 580 8.27 27.93 -17.54
N ASN A 581 8.85 27.09 -16.70
CA ASN A 581 8.36 26.64 -15.38
C ASN A 581 7.04 25.83 -15.42
N GLU A 582 6.54 25.45 -16.60
CA GLU A 582 5.38 24.56 -16.73
C GLU A 582 5.78 23.10 -16.42
N PHE A 583 4.84 22.33 -15.85
CA PHE A 583 5.03 20.93 -15.50
C PHE A 583 5.02 20.03 -16.75
N ILE A 584 6.00 19.14 -16.85
CA ILE A 584 6.13 18.18 -17.96
C ILE A 584 5.66 16.80 -17.50
N SER A 585 6.31 16.23 -16.49
CA SER A 585 5.95 14.94 -15.90
C SER A 585 6.52 14.83 -14.50
N GLU A 586 5.94 13.95 -13.71
CA GLU A 586 6.61 13.40 -12.53
C GLU A 586 7.67 12.38 -12.97
N TYR A 587 8.80 12.31 -12.30
CA TYR A 587 9.76 11.21 -12.40
C TYR A 587 9.31 10.11 -11.43
N CYS A 588 8.72 9.04 -11.94
CA CYS A 588 8.23 7.92 -11.13
C CYS A 588 9.20 6.75 -11.14
N GLY A 589 9.32 6.06 -10.00
CA GLY A 589 10.13 4.85 -9.85
C GLY A 589 9.68 3.96 -8.70
N GLU A 590 10.45 2.91 -8.44
CA GLU A 590 10.45 2.24 -7.13
C GLU A 590 10.95 3.22 -6.06
N LEU A 591 10.38 3.18 -4.86
CA LEU A 591 10.79 3.98 -3.71
C LEU A 591 11.48 3.03 -2.73
N ILE A 592 12.76 3.28 -2.50
CA ILE A 592 13.69 2.39 -1.78
C ILE A 592 14.46 3.17 -0.71
N SER A 593 15.04 2.48 0.28
CA SER A 593 15.94 3.08 1.27
C SER A 593 17.23 3.62 0.62
N GLN A 594 18.03 4.38 1.38
CA GLN A 594 19.39 4.73 0.96
C GLN A 594 20.27 3.47 0.86
N ASP A 595 20.18 2.55 1.83
CA ASP A 595 20.99 1.32 1.88
C ASP A 595 20.72 0.39 0.68
N GLU A 596 19.46 0.30 0.21
CA GLU A 596 19.05 -0.39 -1.02
C GLU A 596 19.51 0.36 -2.28
N ALA A 597 19.51 1.69 -2.25
CA ALA A 597 20.03 2.49 -3.36
C ALA A 597 21.55 2.34 -3.52
N ASP A 598 22.33 2.28 -2.43
CA ASP A 598 23.77 2.04 -2.46
C ASP A 598 24.12 0.60 -2.88
N ARG A 599 23.34 -0.40 -2.44
CA ARG A 599 23.47 -1.80 -2.89
C ARG A 599 23.16 -1.95 -4.38
N ARG A 600 22.14 -1.24 -4.91
CA ARG A 600 21.87 -1.18 -6.36
C ARG A 600 22.90 -0.35 -7.13
N GLY A 601 23.36 0.76 -6.55
CA GLY A 601 24.25 1.75 -7.16
C GLY A 601 25.52 1.12 -7.71
N ARG A 602 26.20 0.30 -6.90
CA ARG A 602 27.41 -0.45 -7.33
C ARG A 602 27.21 -1.31 -8.57
N ILE A 603 26.06 -1.96 -8.70
CA ILE A 603 25.70 -2.74 -9.89
C ILE A 603 25.49 -1.79 -11.09
N TYR A 604 24.83 -0.65 -10.88
CA TYR A 604 24.52 0.33 -11.92
C TYR A 604 25.74 1.11 -12.41
N ASP A 605 26.71 1.39 -11.54
CA ASP A 605 28.01 1.96 -11.88
C ASP A 605 28.82 1.01 -12.76
N LYS A 606 28.83 -0.29 -12.44
CA LYS A 606 29.51 -1.31 -13.27
C LYS A 606 28.86 -1.47 -14.66
N TYR A 607 27.55 -1.23 -14.77
CA TYR A 607 26.82 -1.15 -16.05
C TYR A 607 26.82 0.25 -16.70
N MET A 608 27.47 1.26 -16.11
CA MET A 608 27.49 2.65 -16.58
C MET A 608 26.09 3.23 -16.88
N SER A 609 25.07 2.85 -16.09
CA SER A 609 23.67 3.26 -16.31
C SER A 609 22.85 3.26 -15.01
N SER A 610 22.83 4.38 -14.28
CA SER A 610 21.99 4.58 -13.09
C SER A 610 20.71 5.37 -13.39
N PHE A 611 19.58 4.94 -12.82
CA PHE A 611 18.29 5.66 -12.81
C PHE A 611 17.84 6.02 -11.38
N LEU A 612 18.80 6.14 -10.45
CA LEU A 612 18.57 6.54 -9.06
C LEU A 612 18.41 8.07 -8.97
N PHE A 613 17.34 8.54 -8.33
CA PHE A 613 17.11 9.95 -8.04
C PHE A 613 16.81 10.14 -6.54
N ASN A 614 17.73 10.76 -5.81
CA ASN A 614 17.57 10.99 -4.35
C ASN A 614 16.37 11.92 -4.06
N LEU A 615 15.46 11.47 -3.18
CA LEU A 615 14.18 12.13 -2.91
C LEU A 615 14.21 12.92 -1.60
N ASN A 616 14.76 12.32 -0.54
CA ASN A 616 14.92 12.87 0.81
C ASN A 616 15.89 11.96 1.58
N ASN A 617 16.31 12.34 2.79
CA ASN A 617 17.29 11.59 3.58
C ASN A 617 16.96 10.11 3.77
N ASP A 618 15.68 9.73 3.78
CA ASP A 618 15.23 8.37 4.11
C ASP A 618 15.02 7.50 2.87
N PHE A 619 14.82 8.10 1.68
CA PHE A 619 14.43 7.36 0.47
C PHE A 619 15.00 7.91 -0.86
N VAL A 620 15.22 7.00 -1.80
CA VAL A 620 15.60 7.24 -3.20
C VAL A 620 14.51 6.73 -4.13
N VAL A 621 14.33 7.37 -5.29
CA VAL A 621 13.46 6.90 -6.37
C VAL A 621 14.30 6.22 -7.45
N ASP A 622 14.17 4.90 -7.59
CA ASP A 622 14.82 4.09 -8.61
C ASP A 622 13.88 3.85 -9.80
N ALA A 623 14.11 4.48 -10.95
CA ALA A 623 13.31 4.23 -12.14
C ALA A 623 13.76 2.98 -12.95
N THR A 624 14.76 2.22 -12.50
CA THR A 624 15.41 1.15 -13.28
C THR A 624 14.44 0.01 -13.63
N ARG A 625 13.84 -0.63 -12.62
CA ARG A 625 12.95 -1.80 -12.77
C ARG A 625 11.50 -1.42 -13.08
N LYS A 626 11.01 -0.36 -12.44
CA LYS A 626 9.66 0.21 -12.66
C LYS A 626 9.81 1.72 -12.79
N GLY A 627 9.10 2.36 -13.71
CA GLY A 627 9.23 3.81 -13.93
C GLY A 627 8.23 4.38 -14.93
N ASN A 628 8.47 5.57 -15.46
CA ASN A 628 7.60 6.17 -16.49
C ASN A 628 8.41 6.89 -17.59
N LYS A 629 7.73 7.41 -18.64
CA LYS A 629 8.41 7.89 -19.86
C LYS A 629 9.49 8.97 -19.66
N ILE A 630 9.45 9.78 -18.59
CA ILE A 630 10.48 10.80 -18.35
C ILE A 630 11.81 10.20 -17.85
N ARG A 631 11.89 8.89 -17.55
CA ARG A 631 13.16 8.19 -17.25
C ARG A 631 14.18 8.20 -18.40
N PHE A 632 13.73 8.51 -19.62
CA PHE A 632 14.56 8.64 -20.82
C PHE A 632 14.85 10.12 -21.17
N ALA A 633 14.63 11.06 -20.23
CA ALA A 633 15.14 12.42 -20.38
C ALA A 633 16.61 12.43 -19.95
N ASN A 634 17.52 12.59 -20.91
CA ASN A 634 18.95 12.36 -20.71
C ASN A 634 19.64 13.44 -19.87
N HIS A 635 20.86 13.15 -19.43
CA HIS A 635 21.73 14.14 -18.82
C HIS A 635 22.16 15.21 -19.84
N SER A 636 22.32 16.45 -19.39
CA SER A 636 23.13 17.49 -20.03
C SER A 636 23.52 18.53 -18.99
N VAL A 637 24.69 19.15 -19.15
CA VAL A 637 25.08 20.32 -18.32
C VAL A 637 24.31 21.60 -18.69
N ASN A 638 23.74 21.66 -19.90
CA ASN A 638 22.96 22.78 -20.43
C ASN A 638 21.47 22.41 -20.67
N PRO A 639 20.76 21.83 -19.68
CA PRO A 639 19.47 21.18 -19.90
C PRO A 639 18.34 22.15 -20.22
N ASN A 640 17.34 21.68 -20.98
CA ASN A 640 16.10 22.42 -21.23
C ASN A 640 15.04 22.22 -20.12
N CYS A 641 15.20 21.21 -19.24
CA CYS A 641 14.35 20.95 -18.07
C CYS A 641 15.10 21.14 -16.74
N TYR A 642 14.35 21.11 -15.64
CA TYR A 642 14.88 20.96 -14.28
C TYR A 642 13.97 20.08 -13.43
N ALA A 643 14.57 19.32 -12.52
CA ALA A 643 13.85 18.54 -11.51
C ALA A 643 13.63 19.37 -10.23
N LYS A 644 12.52 19.11 -9.53
CA LYS A 644 12.20 19.68 -8.22
C LYS A 644 11.44 18.66 -7.39
N VAL A 645 11.98 18.29 -6.22
CA VAL A 645 11.20 17.56 -5.21
C VAL A 645 10.14 18.52 -4.67
N VAL A 646 8.90 18.04 -4.57
CA VAL A 646 7.74 18.79 -4.08
C VAL A 646 7.01 17.93 -3.05
N MET A 647 6.55 18.54 -1.96
CA MET A 647 5.70 17.89 -0.98
C MET A 647 4.23 17.92 -1.45
N VAL A 648 3.63 16.75 -1.63
CA VAL A 648 2.33 16.54 -2.27
C VAL A 648 1.46 15.67 -1.38
N ASN A 649 0.55 16.28 -0.61
CA ASN A 649 -0.35 15.58 0.34
C ASN A 649 0.38 14.64 1.31
N GLY A 650 1.55 15.05 1.82
CA GLY A 650 2.38 14.24 2.73
C GLY A 650 3.41 13.34 2.02
N ASP A 651 3.36 13.22 0.70
CA ASP A 651 4.32 12.42 -0.09
C ASP A 651 5.33 13.34 -0.77
N HIS A 652 6.63 13.06 -0.64
CA HIS A 652 7.65 13.68 -1.48
C HIS A 652 7.58 13.10 -2.90
N ARG A 653 7.53 13.95 -3.93
CA ARG A 653 7.44 13.54 -5.35
C ARG A 653 8.31 14.42 -6.24
N ILE A 654 8.98 13.83 -7.23
CA ILE A 654 9.89 14.56 -8.14
C ILE A 654 9.09 15.07 -9.34
N GLY A 655 8.90 16.39 -9.44
CA GLY A 655 8.35 17.02 -10.64
C GLY A 655 9.46 17.48 -11.58
N ILE A 656 9.32 17.18 -12.88
CA ILE A 656 10.15 17.70 -13.96
C ILE A 656 9.40 18.85 -14.64
N PHE A 657 10.09 19.99 -14.76
CA PHE A 657 9.55 21.26 -15.25
C PHE A 657 10.45 21.86 -16.33
N ALA A 658 9.91 22.68 -17.23
CA ALA A 658 10.68 23.31 -18.30
C ALA A 658 11.54 24.49 -17.77
N LYS A 659 12.85 24.48 -18.02
CA LYS A 659 13.82 25.54 -17.61
C LYS A 659 13.75 26.78 -18.52
N ARG A 660 13.37 26.55 -19.79
CA ARG A 660 13.04 27.54 -20.82
C ARG A 660 11.70 27.20 -21.47
N ALA A 661 11.28 27.95 -22.50
CA ALA A 661 10.25 27.44 -23.41
C ALA A 661 10.83 26.27 -24.24
N ILE A 662 10.01 25.27 -24.52
CA ILE A 662 10.37 24.06 -25.26
C ILE A 662 9.37 23.89 -26.40
N LEU A 663 9.86 23.64 -27.61
CA LEU A 663 9.06 23.42 -28.81
C LEU A 663 8.63 21.95 -28.96
N GLN A 664 7.53 21.73 -29.67
CA GLN A 664 7.14 20.40 -30.14
C GLN A 664 8.30 19.71 -30.88
N GLY A 665 8.60 18.47 -30.49
CA GLY A 665 9.64 17.65 -31.10
C GLY A 665 11.02 17.77 -30.46
N GLU A 666 11.25 18.68 -29.51
CA GLU A 666 12.52 18.73 -28.77
C GLU A 666 12.71 17.49 -27.88
N GLU A 667 13.96 17.00 -27.83
CA GLU A 667 14.44 16.04 -26.82
C GLU A 667 14.53 16.73 -25.45
N LEU A 668 14.19 16.02 -24.38
CA LEU A 668 14.18 16.56 -23.02
C LEU A 668 15.44 16.13 -22.27
N PHE A 669 16.13 17.10 -21.67
CA PHE A 669 17.31 16.90 -20.85
C PHE A 669 17.16 17.56 -19.49
N PHE A 670 17.66 16.94 -18.43
CA PHE A 670 17.80 17.58 -17.11
C PHE A 670 19.20 17.32 -16.53
N ASP A 671 19.65 18.23 -15.66
CA ASP A 671 20.90 18.07 -14.92
C ASP A 671 20.69 17.02 -13.81
N TYR A 672 21.45 15.92 -13.88
CA TYR A 672 21.40 14.81 -12.92
C TYR A 672 22.18 15.12 -11.62
N ARG A 673 23.05 16.14 -11.62
CA ARG A 673 23.95 16.49 -10.51
C ARG A 673 24.85 15.35 -10.04
N TYR A 674 25.43 14.63 -11.00
CA TYR A 674 26.57 13.73 -10.75
C TYR A 674 27.65 14.44 -9.91
N SER A 675 28.36 13.68 -9.08
CA SER A 675 29.61 14.19 -8.47
C SER A 675 30.62 14.53 -9.57
N GLN A 676 31.68 15.26 -9.24
CA GLN A 676 32.73 15.56 -10.22
C GLN A 676 33.43 14.28 -10.72
N ASP A 677 33.53 13.26 -9.86
CA ASP A 677 34.14 11.97 -10.19
C ASP A 677 33.20 11.08 -11.04
N ASP A 678 31.89 11.19 -10.85
CA ASP A 678 30.90 10.44 -11.64
C ASP A 678 30.62 11.09 -13.00
N ALA A 679 30.61 12.43 -13.07
CA ALA A 679 30.42 13.16 -14.32
C ALA A 679 31.48 12.78 -15.38
N LEU A 680 32.69 12.43 -14.93
CA LEU A 680 33.77 11.92 -15.79
C LEU A 680 33.53 10.50 -16.32
N LYS A 681 32.75 9.67 -15.62
CA LYS A 681 32.37 8.31 -16.06
C LYS A 681 31.21 8.36 -17.08
N TYR A 682 30.20 9.18 -16.78
CA TYR A 682 28.89 9.11 -17.45
C TYR A 682 28.69 10.10 -18.61
N VAL A 683 29.44 11.20 -18.68
CA VAL A 683 29.14 12.36 -19.58
C VAL A 683 30.22 12.61 -20.64
N GLY A 684 30.87 11.54 -21.13
CA GLY A 684 32.01 11.66 -22.05
C GLY A 684 31.73 12.35 -23.41
N ILE A 685 30.47 12.36 -23.87
CA ILE A 685 30.10 12.68 -25.25
C ILE A 685 29.92 14.19 -25.51
N GLU A 686 29.45 14.99 -24.54
CA GLU A 686 29.28 16.45 -24.76
C GLU A 686 30.62 17.16 -25.07
N ARG A 687 31.77 16.57 -24.71
CA ARG A 687 33.10 17.15 -24.91
C ARG A 687 33.66 17.05 -26.33
N GLU A 688 33.15 16.17 -27.18
CA GLU A 688 33.66 16.03 -28.56
C GLU A 688 32.97 16.98 -29.55
N ILE A 689 31.75 17.43 -29.24
CA ILE A 689 30.92 18.25 -30.14
C ILE A 689 31.37 19.72 -30.15
N ASP A 690 31.83 20.26 -29.02
CA ASP A 690 32.35 21.64 -28.90
C ASP A 690 33.80 21.81 -29.44
N VAL A 691 34.37 20.80 -30.11
CA VAL A 691 35.78 20.75 -30.55
C VAL A 691 35.93 20.47 -32.07
N ALA A 692 34.81 20.42 -32.83
CA ALA A 692 34.76 20.10 -34.26
C ALA A 692 34.42 21.29 -35.17
#